data_AF-A0A2H3I6A4-F1
#
_entry.id   AF-A0A2H3I6A4-F1
#
_cell.length_a   1.000
_cell.length_b   1.000
_cell.length_c   1.000
_cell.angle_alpha   90.00
_cell.angle_beta   90.00
_cell.angle_gamma   90.00
#
_symmetry.space_group_name_H-M   'P 1'
#
loop_
_entity.id
_entity.type
_entity.pdbx_description
1 polymer ?
#
loop_
_entity_poly.entity_id
_entity_poly.type
_entity_poly.pdbx_seq_one_letter_code
_entity_poly.pdbx_strand_id
1 'polypeptide(L)'
;MAKESKIRPIANWRTDANGHLTKDAEGDDKTDYARWRLHDNDGRLTWRYLETDEENENWPQTFYDKYNLGLPTGAPELPKAKTPLDAATNGLEFFSKLQMPTGHWACEYGGPMFLLPGVVITWYITNTPIPPEYAVEIKRYLFARQNPVDGGWGLHIEGHSSAFGTVMTYVILRILGASEEDPRMIKARGFAHKLGGALYAPHWAKVWLSLLGVMDWSCANPVPPELWLLPDWVPIAPYRWWVHMRMVFLPMSYLWSKKWVFPQNELTSQLRNEIYAQPYESIDFASHRNSIAKEDNYYPKTMFLNVVNSLLVNVWTPLLRFSALAKKAEDWVWELIRMEDENTNYAGLAPVSNPLNFVCCYIHDGEGSESVRKHREVLHEYLWMKGEGMLCNGTNGAQVWDTAFITQAVSVAGFAEDPKWRPMLTKALEFLDNHQLRENVPNQDKCYRQHRKGAWPFSNKVQGYTVSDCTAEGLRSVLQLQEIHGYPKLVSADRLKDAVDCILLLQNATGGFSEYESRRGSPLLEWLNAAEVFGGIMISYDHVECTTASITAMSLFSRFYPDYRAEEIKAAKHKAVNYIKRVQNPDGSWYGNWGICYTYAALFALESLSSVGETYRTSEYSRRGCEFLLSKQKEDGGWGESYLSSELHVYTQHEMSQVVQTAWVCLSLMEADYPDPEPIRRGIKLLMSRQQTNGEWLQESIEGVFNMSCMISYPNYKFYWPIRALVPGSALGYLRTRSLVDCDTLDAKVAQALGPFQDCTSNQAIALFELSKPEHKERLAESHLRAGTLLKSMAETKDPRFSGIELDELAVEIATVKVAIQITPHLQGKMHIQTNPYYAYSTDKTIANAFRIVYLFKEFAPNWDSSRICIKIPSTWEGMLACRTLQLAGVHTLATTLFSMPQAILAAEVGCTYVAPYVNQLKVHFEPGFVDQNKLFSLCVAIQKYYKSVGAVTQVLPASLTSTDEVLALAGVDHITVAPPLLELLSLPDCPITPSFFDSDTSGVLAFPKTPYLKDEAAYRIAFTRDLAGASEEKLTQAINIFCDMQDKLIALIKSKSE
;
A
#
# COMPACT_ATOMS: atom_id res chain seq x y z
N MET A 1 31.67 8.08 15.41
CA MET A 1 32.39 9.30 15.82
C MET A 1 31.36 10.40 16.00
N ALA A 2 31.02 10.71 17.25
CA ALA A 2 30.00 11.69 17.61
C ALA A 2 30.56 13.10 17.41
N LYS A 3 30.05 13.83 16.40
CA LYS A 3 30.04 15.29 16.45
C LYS A 3 28.86 15.66 17.32
N GLU A 4 29.13 16.05 18.56
CA GLU A 4 28.16 16.72 19.42
C GLU A 4 27.54 17.89 18.64
N SER A 5 26.27 17.76 18.27
CA SER A 5 25.50 18.92 17.83
C SER A 5 25.38 19.84 19.05
N LYS A 6 26.06 20.99 19.01
CA LYS A 6 25.79 22.10 19.93
C LYS A 6 24.38 22.62 19.63
N ILE A 7 23.37 21.92 20.12
CA ILE A 7 22.00 22.44 20.22
C ILE A 7 22.12 23.62 21.19
N ARG A 8 21.94 24.84 20.69
CA ARG A 8 21.87 26.02 21.56
C ARG A 8 20.67 25.80 22.50
N PRO A 9 20.81 26.07 23.82
CA PRO A 9 19.67 26.09 24.71
C PRO A 9 18.62 27.06 24.16
N ILE A 10 17.36 26.61 24.08
CA ILE A 10 16.20 27.42 23.69
C ILE A 10 15.85 28.37 24.86
N ALA A 11 16.78 29.26 25.20
CA ALA A 11 16.65 30.18 26.31
C ALA A 11 17.44 31.46 26.00
N ASN A 12 16.83 32.29 25.15
CA ASN A 12 16.94 33.75 25.10
C ASN A 12 16.01 34.22 23.97
N TRP A 13 14.79 34.65 24.29
CA TRP A 13 13.83 35.11 23.28
C TRP A 13 14.18 36.50 22.78
N ARG A 14 14.13 36.60 21.47
CA ARG A 14 14.48 37.74 20.63
C ARG A 14 13.18 38.40 20.14
N THR A 15 13.28 39.66 19.73
CA THR A 15 12.17 40.48 19.20
C THR A 15 11.82 40.12 17.75
N ASP A 16 10.52 40.03 17.41
CA ASP A 16 9.93 39.73 16.10
C ASP A 16 10.52 38.51 15.36
N ALA A 17 9.92 38.03 14.26
CA ALA A 17 10.53 36.99 13.41
C ALA A 17 11.74 37.54 12.61
N ASN A 18 12.65 38.25 13.30
CA ASN A 18 13.71 39.11 12.77
C ASN A 18 13.26 40.03 11.61
N GLY A 19 11.98 40.44 11.59
CA GLY A 19 11.43 41.32 10.56
C GLY A 19 11.07 40.65 9.21
N HIS A 20 11.16 39.32 9.09
CA HIS A 20 10.79 38.58 7.87
C HIS A 20 9.29 38.24 7.83
N LEU A 21 8.45 39.22 8.13
CA LEU A 21 7.00 39.11 8.04
C LEU A 21 6.51 39.83 6.79
N THR A 22 5.61 39.18 6.08
CA THR A 22 4.83 39.73 4.96
C THR A 22 3.37 39.79 5.36
N LYS A 23 2.56 40.51 4.58
CA LYS A 23 1.11 40.46 4.73
C LYS A 23 0.52 39.50 3.70
N ASP A 24 -0.40 38.64 4.12
CA ASP A 24 -1.17 37.82 3.18
C ASP A 24 -2.33 38.59 2.54
N ALA A 25 -3.16 37.91 1.76
CA ALA A 25 -4.26 38.53 1.02
C ALA A 25 -5.33 39.15 1.94
N GLU A 26 -5.42 38.70 3.20
CA GLU A 26 -6.37 39.23 4.19
C GLU A 26 -5.73 40.29 5.10
N GLY A 27 -4.43 40.59 4.90
CA GLY A 27 -3.69 41.58 5.68
C GLY A 27 -3.10 41.03 6.98
N ASP A 28 -3.15 39.71 7.20
CA ASP A 28 -2.54 39.06 8.36
C ASP A 28 -1.02 38.92 8.17
N ASP A 29 -0.30 38.91 9.29
CA ASP A 29 1.13 38.58 9.27
C ASP A 29 1.34 37.15 8.79
N LYS A 30 2.32 36.98 7.91
CA LYS A 30 2.75 35.71 7.34
C LYS A 30 4.27 35.68 7.33
N THR A 31 4.85 34.59 7.80
CA THR A 31 6.30 34.36 7.72
C THR A 31 6.76 34.18 6.28
N ASP A 32 8.04 34.41 6.01
CA ASP A 32 8.62 34.07 4.71
C ASP A 32 8.72 32.54 4.56
N TYR A 33 7.87 31.98 3.70
CA TYR A 33 7.80 30.53 3.50
C TYR A 33 9.08 29.94 2.91
N ALA A 34 9.91 30.75 2.23
CA ALA A 34 11.19 30.31 1.73
C ALA A 34 12.19 29.96 2.85
N ARG A 35 11.91 30.35 4.10
CA ARG A 35 12.78 30.12 5.27
C ARG A 35 12.40 28.91 6.12
N TRP A 36 11.27 28.25 5.84
CA TRP A 36 10.89 27.02 6.54
C TRP A 36 11.58 25.78 5.95
N ARG A 37 12.06 24.88 6.82
CA ARG A 37 12.63 23.58 6.49
C ARG A 37 12.02 22.47 7.31
N LEU A 38 11.63 21.38 6.65
CA LEU A 38 11.28 20.15 7.30
C LEU A 38 12.58 19.40 7.65
N HIS A 39 12.82 19.26 8.94
CA HIS A 39 13.96 18.52 9.48
C HIS A 39 13.53 17.10 9.84
N ASP A 40 14.21 16.12 9.25
CA ASP A 40 14.04 14.70 9.52
C ASP A 40 15.23 14.16 10.31
N ASN A 41 14.95 13.70 11.53
CA ASN A 41 15.90 13.00 12.38
C ASN A 41 15.42 11.57 12.61
N ASP A 42 15.68 10.69 11.64
CA ASP A 42 15.31 9.27 11.67
C ASP A 42 13.79 9.07 11.94
N GLY A 43 12.96 9.76 11.16
CA GLY A 43 11.51 9.73 11.28
C GLY A 43 10.93 10.70 12.31
N ARG A 44 11.76 11.38 13.13
CA ARG A 44 11.29 12.48 14.00
C ARG A 44 11.29 13.79 13.21
N LEU A 45 10.09 14.29 12.93
CA LEU A 45 9.88 15.41 12.02
C LEU A 45 9.67 16.70 12.81
N THR A 46 10.42 17.75 12.47
CA THR A 46 10.21 19.09 13.04
C THR A 46 10.38 20.17 11.97
N TRP A 47 9.56 21.21 12.02
CA TRP A 47 9.73 22.37 11.13
C TRP A 47 10.67 23.41 11.75
N ARG A 48 11.62 23.92 10.97
CA ARG A 48 12.61 24.91 11.40
C ARG A 48 12.50 26.16 10.55
N TYR A 49 12.44 27.31 11.20
CA TYR A 49 12.52 28.60 10.53
C TYR A 49 13.96 29.10 10.54
N LEU A 50 14.50 29.41 9.37
CA LEU A 50 15.88 29.88 9.19
C LEU A 50 15.91 31.41 9.31
N GLU A 51 16.71 31.93 10.24
CA GLU A 51 16.72 33.35 10.61
C GLU A 51 17.60 34.18 9.67
N THR A 52 18.67 33.62 9.14
CA THR A 52 19.65 34.38 8.35
C THR A 52 19.68 33.96 6.88
N ASP A 53 20.10 34.87 6.01
CA ASP A 53 20.32 34.55 4.59
C ASP A 53 21.41 33.48 4.43
N GLU A 54 22.44 33.49 5.29
CA GLU A 54 23.49 32.46 5.33
C GLU A 54 22.92 31.07 5.65
N GLU A 55 21.99 30.95 6.61
CA GLU A 55 21.31 29.68 6.90
C GLU A 55 20.49 29.22 5.69
N ASN A 56 19.78 30.15 5.06
CA ASN A 56 18.93 29.88 3.89
C ASN A 56 19.75 29.40 2.67
N GLU A 57 20.93 29.98 2.44
CA GLU A 57 21.88 29.57 1.41
C GLU A 57 22.50 28.19 1.71
N ASN A 58 22.84 27.92 2.97
CA ASN A 58 23.49 26.66 3.37
C ASN A 58 22.53 25.46 3.44
N TRP A 59 21.23 25.71 3.65
CA TRP A 59 20.19 24.69 3.66
C TRP A 59 19.07 25.09 2.72
N PRO A 60 19.17 24.85 1.40
CA PRO A 60 18.13 25.22 0.43
C PRO A 60 16.85 24.37 0.59
N GLN A 61 15.70 24.91 0.16
CA GLN A 61 14.45 24.15 0.16
C GLN A 61 14.48 22.99 -0.83
N THR A 62 14.02 21.84 -0.36
CA THR A 62 13.81 20.64 -1.15
C THR A 62 12.43 20.61 -1.82
N PHE A 63 12.17 19.56 -2.60
CA PHE A 63 10.87 19.33 -3.22
C PHE A 63 9.76 19.12 -2.17
N TYR A 64 10.02 18.34 -1.12
CA TYR A 64 9.05 18.08 -0.05
C TYR A 64 8.83 19.30 0.86
N ASP A 65 9.84 20.16 1.07
CA ASP A 65 9.64 21.43 1.78
C ASP A 65 8.60 22.28 1.05
N LYS A 66 8.82 22.49 -0.26
CA LYS A 66 7.95 23.32 -1.10
C LYS A 66 6.55 22.74 -1.21
N TYR A 67 6.42 21.43 -1.43
CA TYR A 67 5.12 20.75 -1.55
C TYR A 67 4.27 20.97 -0.30
N ASN A 68 4.83 20.70 0.88
CA ASN A 68 4.06 20.82 2.13
C ASN A 68 3.73 22.28 2.45
N LEU A 69 4.59 23.24 2.12
CA LEU A 69 4.34 24.67 2.27
C LEU A 69 3.39 25.26 1.22
N GLY A 70 2.90 24.46 0.26
CA GLY A 70 2.07 24.95 -0.84
C GLY A 70 2.81 25.89 -1.80
N LEU A 71 4.13 25.78 -1.89
CA LEU A 71 4.96 26.54 -2.81
C LEU A 71 5.09 25.81 -4.15
N PRO A 72 5.34 26.52 -5.27
CA PRO A 72 5.63 25.90 -6.55
C PRO A 72 6.83 24.94 -6.44
N THR A 73 6.59 23.66 -6.66
CA THR A 73 7.63 22.61 -6.57
C THR A 73 8.56 22.59 -7.77
N GLY A 74 8.11 23.15 -8.91
CA GLY A 74 8.82 23.04 -10.19
C GLY A 74 8.73 21.65 -10.83
N ALA A 75 7.77 20.81 -10.39
CA ALA A 75 7.53 19.52 -11.01
C ALA A 75 7.23 19.68 -12.51
N PRO A 76 7.86 18.89 -13.40
CA PRO A 76 7.62 18.97 -14.82
C PRO A 76 6.21 18.48 -15.17
N GLU A 77 5.65 18.98 -16.27
CA GLU A 77 4.48 18.36 -16.88
C GLU A 77 4.84 16.98 -17.42
N LEU A 78 4.01 15.99 -17.11
CA LEU A 78 4.12 14.62 -17.58
C LEU A 78 3.17 14.40 -18.77
N PRO A 79 3.45 13.41 -19.65
CA PRO A 79 2.52 13.03 -20.70
C PRO A 79 1.14 12.70 -20.12
N LYS A 80 0.09 13.28 -20.71
CA LYS A 80 -1.29 13.00 -20.28
C LYS A 80 -1.55 11.50 -20.35
N ALA A 81 -1.95 10.92 -19.21
CA ALA A 81 -2.24 9.50 -19.10
C ALA A 81 -3.35 9.09 -20.07
N LYS A 82 -3.09 8.06 -20.89
CA LYS A 82 -4.07 7.45 -21.79
C LYS A 82 -4.56 6.12 -21.27
N THR A 83 -3.74 5.46 -20.46
CA THR A 83 -4.05 4.19 -19.81
C THR A 83 -4.03 4.32 -18.28
N PRO A 84 -4.68 3.41 -17.55
CA PRO A 84 -4.56 3.36 -16.09
C PRO A 84 -3.11 3.19 -15.61
N LEU A 85 -2.29 2.40 -16.33
CA LEU A 85 -0.86 2.23 -16.03
C LEU A 85 -0.06 3.53 -16.23
N ASP A 86 -0.36 4.33 -17.26
CA ASP A 86 0.25 5.65 -17.44
C ASP A 86 -0.07 6.54 -16.23
N ALA A 87 -1.32 6.54 -15.79
CA ALA A 87 -1.76 7.34 -14.65
C ALA A 87 -1.08 6.88 -13.35
N ALA A 88 -0.97 5.57 -13.11
CA ALA A 88 -0.24 5.03 -11.96
C ALA A 88 1.26 5.40 -12.02
N THR A 89 1.88 5.32 -13.20
CA THR A 89 3.28 5.70 -13.43
C THR A 89 3.51 7.18 -13.16
N ASN A 90 2.63 8.05 -13.67
CA ASN A 90 2.68 9.50 -13.45
C ASN A 90 2.50 9.83 -11.96
N GLY A 91 1.56 9.16 -11.28
CA GLY A 91 1.34 9.29 -9.85
C GLY A 91 2.57 8.93 -9.04
N LEU A 92 3.20 7.80 -9.37
CA LEU A 92 4.42 7.36 -8.70
C LEU A 92 5.62 8.28 -8.98
N GLU A 93 5.75 8.79 -10.21
CA GLU A 93 6.78 9.76 -10.61
C GLU A 93 6.71 11.08 -9.84
N PHE A 94 5.50 11.55 -9.53
CA PHE A 94 5.34 12.69 -8.63
C PHE A 94 5.65 12.29 -7.19
N PHE A 95 5.02 11.22 -6.70
CA PHE A 95 5.06 10.85 -5.29
C PHE A 95 6.44 10.39 -4.83
N SER A 96 7.25 9.79 -5.69
CA SER A 96 8.64 9.39 -5.38
C SER A 96 9.53 10.59 -5.02
N LYS A 97 9.20 11.81 -5.51
CA LYS A 97 9.94 13.04 -5.20
C LYS A 97 9.64 13.58 -3.80
N LEU A 98 8.60 13.06 -3.14
CA LEU A 98 8.25 13.36 -1.76
C LEU A 98 8.90 12.40 -0.75
N GLN A 99 9.61 11.36 -1.21
CA GLN A 99 10.36 10.49 -0.31
C GLN A 99 11.47 11.28 0.38
N MET A 100 11.51 11.21 1.70
CA MET A 100 12.56 11.82 2.51
C MET A 100 13.87 11.02 2.43
N PRO A 101 15.04 11.62 2.73
CA PRO A 101 16.33 10.94 2.67
C PRO A 101 16.43 9.65 3.52
N THR A 102 15.68 9.56 4.62
CA THR A 102 15.61 8.35 5.47
C THR A 102 14.76 7.24 4.87
N GLY A 103 14.01 7.50 3.80
CA GLY A 103 13.25 6.51 3.04
C GLY A 103 11.74 6.50 3.28
N HIS A 104 11.23 7.32 4.20
CA HIS A 104 9.80 7.44 4.48
C HIS A 104 9.16 8.63 3.74
N TRP A 105 7.83 8.72 3.81
CA TRP A 105 7.07 9.87 3.34
C TRP A 105 6.51 10.62 4.53
N ALA A 106 6.81 11.92 4.59
CA ALA A 106 6.28 12.80 5.61
C ALA A 106 5.01 13.48 5.11
N CYS A 107 4.06 13.72 6.01
CA CYS A 107 2.79 14.37 5.71
C CYS A 107 2.26 15.15 6.90
N GLU A 108 1.37 16.11 6.61
CA GLU A 108 0.47 16.59 7.64
C GLU A 108 -0.45 15.47 8.10
N TYR A 109 -0.74 15.45 9.39
CA TYR A 109 -1.64 14.49 10.03
C TYR A 109 -2.58 15.23 11.00
N GLY A 110 -3.03 16.42 10.58
CA GLY A 110 -3.91 17.30 11.33
C GLY A 110 -5.40 17.03 11.10
N GLY A 111 -6.24 17.94 11.56
CA GLY A 111 -7.71 17.84 11.42
C GLY A 111 -8.42 18.16 12.73
N PRO A 112 -8.07 17.50 13.85
CA PRO A 112 -8.65 17.81 15.15
C PRO A 112 -8.26 19.22 15.64
N MET A 113 -9.24 20.02 16.08
CA MET A 113 -9.05 21.42 16.47
C MET A 113 -8.76 21.62 17.95
N PHE A 114 -8.87 20.56 18.77
CA PHE A 114 -8.60 20.60 20.21
C PHE A 114 -7.15 20.30 20.60
N LEU A 115 -6.28 19.97 19.64
CA LEU A 115 -4.88 19.60 19.89
C LEU A 115 -3.99 20.83 20.15
N LEU A 116 -4.02 21.82 19.25
CA LEU A 116 -3.31 23.09 19.42
C LEU A 116 -3.63 23.77 20.76
N PRO A 117 -4.90 23.80 21.22
CA PRO A 117 -5.23 24.28 22.55
C PRO A 117 -4.41 23.67 23.68
N GLY A 118 -4.28 22.35 23.73
CA GLY A 118 -3.49 21.68 24.76
C GLY A 118 -2.00 22.07 24.69
N VAL A 119 -1.43 22.08 23.50
CA VAL A 119 -0.01 22.45 23.28
C VAL A 119 0.28 23.88 23.70
N VAL A 120 -0.50 24.85 23.20
CA VAL A 120 -0.27 26.28 23.44
C VAL A 120 -0.55 26.66 24.90
N ILE A 121 -1.61 26.11 25.51
CA ILE A 121 -1.88 26.33 26.94
C ILE A 121 -0.75 25.74 27.78
N THR A 122 -0.30 24.51 27.50
CA THR A 122 0.84 23.91 28.20
C THR A 122 2.08 24.78 28.08
N TRP A 123 2.39 25.30 26.88
CA TRP A 123 3.52 26.20 26.73
C TRP A 123 3.40 27.42 27.63
N TYR A 124 2.26 28.09 27.57
CA TYR A 124 1.99 29.29 28.35
C TYR A 124 2.12 29.05 29.86
N ILE A 125 1.47 28.02 30.40
CA ILE A 125 1.41 27.79 31.86
C ILE A 125 2.70 27.21 32.45
N THR A 126 3.59 26.66 31.61
CA THR A 126 4.89 26.12 32.02
C THR A 126 6.04 27.11 31.77
N ASN A 127 5.72 28.37 31.45
CA ASN A 127 6.67 29.38 30.97
C ASN A 127 7.52 28.86 29.79
N THR A 128 7.01 27.88 29.04
CA THR A 128 7.68 27.43 27.83
C THR A 128 7.43 28.47 26.77
N PRO A 129 8.47 29.02 26.18
CA PRO A 129 8.27 30.21 25.40
C PRO A 129 7.95 29.82 23.95
N ILE A 130 7.07 30.62 23.34
CA ILE A 130 6.46 30.32 22.05
C ILE A 130 7.22 31.10 20.97
N PRO A 131 7.83 30.45 19.97
CA PRO A 131 8.52 31.17 18.91
C PRO A 131 7.60 32.12 18.15
N PRO A 132 8.02 33.38 17.88
CA PRO A 132 7.18 34.36 17.18
C PRO A 132 6.65 33.86 15.84
N GLU A 133 7.50 33.19 15.06
CA GLU A 133 7.14 32.62 13.76
C GLU A 133 6.15 31.44 13.88
N TYR A 134 6.24 30.65 14.96
CA TYR A 134 5.22 29.65 15.28
C TYR A 134 3.91 30.33 15.66
N ALA A 135 3.96 31.38 16.48
CA ALA A 135 2.76 32.10 16.90
C ALA A 135 2.03 32.77 15.73
N VAL A 136 2.77 33.34 14.78
CA VAL A 136 2.22 33.91 13.53
C VAL A 136 1.52 32.81 12.72
N GLU A 137 2.19 31.69 12.47
CA GLU A 137 1.65 30.65 11.59
C GLU A 137 0.53 29.83 12.24
N ILE A 138 0.54 29.65 13.57
CA ILE A 138 -0.59 29.04 14.29
C ILE A 138 -1.81 29.96 14.20
N LYS A 139 -1.66 31.29 14.39
CA LYS A 139 -2.77 32.24 14.21
C LYS A 139 -3.35 32.18 12.79
N ARG A 140 -2.49 32.18 11.76
CA ARG A 140 -2.93 32.04 10.36
C ARG A 140 -3.74 30.77 10.13
N TYR A 141 -3.26 29.62 10.62
CA TYR A 141 -3.99 28.36 10.47
C TYR A 141 -5.37 28.42 11.14
N LEU A 142 -5.45 28.95 12.37
CA LEU A 142 -6.70 29.06 13.10
C LEU A 142 -7.69 29.99 12.39
N PHE A 143 -7.26 31.17 11.91
CA PHE A 143 -8.15 32.07 11.15
C PHE A 143 -8.56 31.49 9.79
N ALA A 144 -7.67 30.81 9.08
CA ALA A 144 -8.00 30.12 7.83
C ALA A 144 -9.06 29.02 8.01
N ARG A 145 -9.19 28.47 9.23
CA ARG A 145 -10.18 27.45 9.60
C ARG A 145 -11.38 28.00 10.36
N GLN A 146 -11.49 29.32 10.51
CA GLN A 146 -12.65 29.94 11.13
C GLN A 146 -13.87 29.82 10.23
N ASN A 147 -15.03 29.44 10.80
CA ASN A 147 -16.26 29.39 10.04
C ASN A 147 -16.65 30.80 9.56
N PRO A 148 -16.80 31.04 8.25
CA PRO A 148 -17.04 32.39 7.72
C PRO A 148 -18.44 32.93 8.08
N VAL A 149 -19.40 32.07 8.40
CA VAL A 149 -20.78 32.45 8.70
C VAL A 149 -20.94 32.83 10.16
N ASP A 150 -20.58 31.95 11.09
CA ASP A 150 -20.80 32.15 12.53
C ASP A 150 -19.56 32.63 13.29
N GLY A 151 -18.35 32.49 12.72
CA GLY A 151 -17.08 32.89 13.35
C GLY A 151 -16.52 31.89 14.37
N GLY A 152 -17.12 30.72 14.50
CA GLY A 152 -16.67 29.67 15.42
C GLY A 152 -15.73 28.64 14.80
N TRP A 153 -15.41 27.61 15.59
CA TRP A 153 -14.66 26.42 15.19
C TRP A 153 -15.31 25.16 15.76
N GLY A 154 -15.24 24.06 15.00
CA GLY A 154 -15.73 22.75 15.41
C GLY A 154 -14.71 21.90 16.15
N LEU A 155 -15.06 20.63 16.39
CA LEU A 155 -14.17 19.63 16.97
C LEU A 155 -12.99 19.28 16.04
N HIS A 156 -13.22 19.35 14.73
CA HIS A 156 -12.25 19.13 13.66
C HIS A 156 -12.52 20.12 12.50
N ILE A 157 -11.62 20.19 11.51
CA ILE A 157 -11.65 21.20 10.43
C ILE A 157 -12.88 21.16 9.51
N GLU A 158 -13.64 20.06 9.49
CA GLU A 158 -14.89 19.93 8.71
C GLU A 158 -16.15 20.00 9.59
N GLY A 159 -15.98 20.06 10.91
CA GLY A 159 -17.07 20.00 11.88
C GLY A 159 -17.79 21.34 12.01
N HIS A 160 -19.06 21.31 12.37
CA HIS A 160 -19.80 22.53 12.72
C HIS A 160 -19.20 23.23 13.93
N SER A 161 -19.35 24.55 13.99
CA SER A 161 -18.88 25.35 15.11
C SER A 161 -19.52 24.89 16.43
N SER A 162 -18.68 24.77 17.46
CA SER A 162 -19.04 24.20 18.76
C SER A 162 -18.54 25.07 19.91
N ALA A 163 -19.01 24.84 21.14
CA ALA A 163 -18.50 25.57 22.30
C ALA A 163 -17.06 25.13 22.60
N PHE A 164 -16.75 23.84 22.47
CA PHE A 164 -15.40 23.32 22.66
C PHE A 164 -14.40 23.97 21.71
N GLY A 165 -14.64 23.83 20.40
CA GLY A 165 -13.73 24.35 19.38
C GLY A 165 -13.60 25.86 19.45
N THR A 166 -14.72 26.59 19.60
CA THR A 166 -14.69 28.05 19.59
C THR A 166 -14.02 28.64 20.82
N VAL A 167 -14.38 28.19 22.03
CA VAL A 167 -13.81 28.74 23.27
C VAL A 167 -12.31 28.46 23.33
N MET A 168 -11.90 27.23 23.03
CA MET A 168 -10.50 26.83 23.13
C MET A 168 -9.63 27.52 22.07
N THR A 169 -10.11 27.61 20.82
CA THR A 169 -9.40 28.35 19.76
C THR A 169 -9.31 29.84 20.08
N TYR A 170 -10.39 30.45 20.56
CA TYR A 170 -10.39 31.85 21.00
C TYR A 170 -9.33 32.09 22.09
N VAL A 171 -9.29 31.24 23.12
CA VAL A 171 -8.32 31.34 24.22
C VAL A 171 -6.88 31.31 23.70
N ILE A 172 -6.54 30.37 22.81
CA ILE A 172 -5.17 30.29 22.31
C ILE A 172 -4.82 31.41 21.33
N LEU A 173 -5.77 31.91 20.55
CA LEU A 173 -5.55 33.11 19.73
C LEU A 173 -5.17 34.31 20.60
N ARG A 174 -5.84 34.48 21.75
CA ARG A 174 -5.49 35.51 22.75
C ARG A 174 -4.09 35.29 23.35
N ILE A 175 -3.74 34.05 23.70
CA ILE A 175 -2.38 33.68 24.16
C ILE A 175 -1.31 34.02 23.11
N LEU A 176 -1.60 33.81 21.82
CA LEU A 176 -0.71 34.10 20.70
C LEU A 176 -0.73 35.58 20.27
N GLY A 177 -1.44 36.43 21.01
CA GLY A 177 -1.45 37.89 20.82
C GLY A 177 -2.44 38.41 19.79
N ALA A 178 -3.49 37.66 19.42
CA ALA A 178 -4.61 38.21 18.65
C ALA A 178 -5.41 39.18 19.54
N SER A 179 -5.78 40.35 19.01
CA SER A 179 -6.56 41.34 19.77
C SER A 179 -8.01 40.89 19.96
N GLU A 180 -8.55 41.11 21.16
CA GLU A 180 -9.96 40.97 21.51
C GLU A 180 -10.90 41.88 20.71
N GLU A 181 -10.35 42.93 20.10
CA GLU A 181 -11.03 43.89 19.23
C GLU A 181 -10.93 43.52 17.74
N ASP A 182 -10.19 42.46 17.37
CA ASP A 182 -10.22 41.94 16.01
C ASP A 182 -11.66 41.52 15.66
N PRO A 183 -12.24 41.98 14.53
CA PRO A 183 -13.61 41.64 14.14
C PRO A 183 -13.90 40.12 14.14
N ARG A 184 -12.91 39.31 13.79
CA ARG A 184 -13.00 37.84 13.82
C ARG A 184 -13.12 37.31 15.24
N MET A 185 -12.36 37.88 16.17
CA MET A 185 -12.38 37.54 17.59
C MET A 185 -13.70 37.98 18.25
N ILE A 186 -14.20 39.18 17.93
CA ILE A 186 -15.52 39.66 18.38
C ILE A 186 -16.62 38.69 17.94
N LYS A 187 -16.57 38.27 16.66
CA LYS A 187 -17.54 37.32 16.10
C LYS A 187 -17.48 35.97 16.80
N ALA A 188 -16.29 35.41 16.99
CA ALA A 188 -16.06 34.17 17.71
C ALA A 188 -16.57 34.23 19.16
N ARG A 189 -16.25 35.32 19.89
CA ARG A 189 -16.73 35.55 21.26
C ARG A 189 -18.25 35.62 21.32
N GLY A 190 -18.87 36.36 20.40
CA GLY A 190 -20.33 36.45 20.27
C GLY A 190 -20.98 35.11 19.99
N PHE A 191 -20.38 34.26 19.16
CA PHE A 191 -20.87 32.90 18.91
C PHE A 191 -20.69 32.00 20.15
N ALA A 192 -19.52 32.01 20.78
CA ALA A 192 -19.28 31.26 22.01
C ALA A 192 -20.30 31.60 23.10
N HIS A 193 -20.62 32.88 23.29
CA HIS A 193 -21.63 33.33 24.25
C HIS A 193 -23.03 32.82 23.93
N LYS A 194 -23.41 32.71 22.65
CA LYS A 194 -24.70 32.11 22.24
C LYS A 194 -24.81 30.64 22.65
N LEU A 195 -23.70 29.92 22.70
CA LEU A 195 -23.62 28.53 23.17
C LEU A 195 -23.49 28.41 24.70
N GLY A 196 -23.54 29.52 25.44
CA GLY A 196 -23.38 29.56 26.90
C GLY A 196 -21.94 29.80 27.38
N GLY A 197 -21.01 30.08 26.47
CA GLY A 197 -19.60 30.36 26.75
C GLY A 197 -18.86 29.14 27.31
N ALA A 198 -17.76 29.40 28.00
CA ALA A 198 -16.88 28.37 28.55
C ALA A 198 -17.56 27.39 29.53
N LEU A 199 -18.68 27.76 30.17
CA LEU A 199 -19.40 26.89 31.10
C LEU A 199 -20.03 25.66 30.43
N TYR A 200 -20.33 25.78 29.15
CA TYR A 200 -20.98 24.74 28.34
C TYR A 200 -19.97 23.97 27.47
N ALA A 201 -18.68 24.27 27.56
CA ALA A 201 -17.66 23.47 26.91
C ALA A 201 -17.52 22.08 27.58
N PRO A 202 -17.11 21.01 26.86
CA PRO A 202 -16.93 19.66 27.40
C PRO A 202 -15.89 19.52 28.50
N HIS A 203 -15.84 18.36 29.16
CA HIS A 203 -14.98 18.10 30.31
C HIS A 203 -13.50 18.38 30.03
N TRP A 204 -13.00 18.00 28.86
CA TRP A 204 -11.59 18.23 28.48
C TRP A 204 -11.26 19.72 28.41
N ALA A 205 -12.17 20.55 27.89
CA ALA A 205 -12.02 22.01 27.90
C ALA A 205 -11.98 22.54 29.34
N LYS A 206 -12.88 22.08 30.20
CA LYS A 206 -12.95 22.51 31.60
C LYS A 206 -11.63 22.24 32.33
N VAL A 207 -11.01 21.08 32.10
CA VAL A 207 -9.69 20.76 32.68
C VAL A 207 -8.62 21.76 32.23
N TRP A 208 -8.51 22.04 30.93
CA TRP A 208 -7.53 23.00 30.41
C TRP A 208 -7.77 24.43 30.90
N LEU A 209 -9.03 24.88 30.93
CA LEU A 209 -9.40 26.21 31.42
C LEU A 209 -9.16 26.35 32.93
N SER A 210 -9.31 25.27 33.69
CA SER A 210 -8.94 25.24 35.11
C SER A 210 -7.43 25.31 35.34
N LEU A 211 -6.64 24.58 34.54
CA LEU A 211 -5.17 24.68 34.58
C LEU A 211 -4.68 26.09 34.22
N LEU A 212 -5.28 26.73 33.22
CA LEU A 212 -5.01 28.11 32.83
C LEU A 212 -5.46 29.15 33.88
N GLY A 213 -6.29 28.74 34.85
CA GLY A 213 -6.80 29.59 35.92
C GLY A 213 -7.95 30.50 35.49
N VAL A 214 -8.56 30.26 34.34
CA VAL A 214 -9.72 31.03 33.86
C VAL A 214 -11.04 30.32 34.15
N MET A 215 -11.03 29.17 34.83
CA MET A 215 -12.20 28.43 35.30
C MET A 215 -11.93 27.77 36.67
N ASP A 216 -12.88 27.78 37.59
CA ASP A 216 -12.71 27.07 38.86
C ASP A 216 -12.79 25.53 38.68
N TRP A 217 -11.91 24.79 39.35
CA TRP A 217 -11.83 23.32 39.28
C TRP A 217 -13.14 22.62 39.68
N SER A 218 -14.03 23.28 40.43
CA SER A 218 -15.36 22.73 40.74
C SER A 218 -16.26 22.57 39.51
N CYS A 219 -15.95 23.22 38.39
CA CYS A 219 -16.66 23.04 37.11
C CYS A 219 -16.31 21.71 36.42
N ALA A 220 -15.14 21.14 36.69
CA ALA A 220 -14.76 19.84 36.13
C ALA A 220 -15.36 18.69 36.93
N ASN A 221 -15.80 17.62 36.26
CA ASN A 221 -16.16 16.37 36.93
C ASN A 221 -14.92 15.73 37.60
N PRO A 222 -15.07 14.99 38.71
CA PRO A 222 -13.95 14.38 39.40
C PRO A 222 -13.16 13.36 38.55
N VAL A 223 -11.82 13.44 38.63
CA VAL A 223 -10.90 12.46 38.03
C VAL A 223 -10.00 11.89 39.15
N PRO A 224 -10.52 11.02 40.03
CA PRO A 224 -9.79 10.61 41.23
C PRO A 224 -8.57 9.72 40.91
N PRO A 225 -7.37 10.03 41.42
CA PRO A 225 -6.19 9.18 41.22
C PRO A 225 -6.31 7.83 41.95
N GLU A 226 -7.22 7.70 42.91
CA GLU A 226 -7.40 6.45 43.68
C GLU A 226 -7.86 5.27 42.82
N LEU A 227 -8.45 5.51 41.64
CA LEU A 227 -8.80 4.45 40.69
C LEU A 227 -7.59 3.63 40.26
N TRP A 228 -6.40 4.25 40.23
CA TRP A 228 -5.15 3.59 39.83
C TRP A 228 -4.59 2.65 40.91
N LEU A 229 -5.10 2.71 42.14
CA LEU A 229 -4.75 1.77 43.21
C LEU A 229 -5.65 0.51 43.21
N LEU A 230 -6.69 0.48 42.38
CA LEU A 230 -7.57 -0.67 42.29
C LEU A 230 -6.78 -1.89 41.78
N PRO A 231 -6.97 -3.08 42.37
CA PRO A 231 -6.40 -4.30 41.82
C PRO A 231 -6.84 -4.53 40.37
N ASP A 232 -5.94 -5.09 39.56
CA ASP A 232 -6.18 -5.37 38.15
C ASP A 232 -7.28 -6.40 37.88
N TRP A 233 -8.02 -6.93 38.86
CA TRP A 233 -9.23 -7.74 38.64
C TRP A 233 -10.53 -6.92 38.77
N VAL A 234 -10.46 -5.69 39.30
CA VAL A 234 -11.65 -4.83 39.47
C VAL A 234 -12.16 -4.37 38.08
N PRO A 235 -13.46 -4.53 37.77
CA PRO A 235 -13.98 -4.28 36.42
C PRO A 235 -13.72 -2.87 35.87
N ILE A 236 -13.62 -1.86 36.73
CA ILE A 236 -13.40 -0.45 36.37
C ILE A 236 -11.93 0.00 36.47
N ALA A 237 -11.00 -0.90 36.81
CA ALA A 237 -9.59 -0.55 36.98
C ALA A 237 -9.01 0.04 35.67
N PRO A 238 -8.22 1.14 35.74
CA PRO A 238 -7.69 1.82 34.55
C PRO A 238 -6.87 0.93 33.61
N TYR A 239 -6.21 -0.13 34.09
CA TYR A 239 -5.54 -1.13 33.24
C TYR A 239 -6.42 -1.67 32.11
N ARG A 240 -7.75 -1.72 32.33
CA ARG A 240 -8.73 -2.22 31.36
C ARG A 240 -9.17 -1.19 30.33
N TRP A 241 -8.89 0.09 30.58
CA TRP A 241 -9.35 1.16 29.72
C TRP A 241 -8.54 1.16 28.43
N TRP A 242 -9.16 1.60 27.35
CA TRP A 242 -8.46 1.87 26.10
C TRP A 242 -7.23 2.75 26.36
N VAL A 243 -6.13 2.47 25.65
CA VAL A 243 -4.84 3.10 25.92
C VAL A 243 -4.87 4.63 25.81
N HIS A 244 -5.58 5.19 24.83
CA HIS A 244 -5.71 6.65 24.70
C HIS A 244 -6.46 7.25 25.88
N MET A 245 -7.59 6.67 26.30
CA MET A 245 -8.31 7.15 27.48
C MET A 245 -7.49 7.00 28.75
N ARG A 246 -6.78 5.88 28.89
CA ARG A 246 -5.88 5.62 30.02
C ARG A 246 -4.77 6.67 30.09
N MET A 247 -4.11 6.99 28.98
CA MET A 247 -2.99 7.93 28.92
C MET A 247 -3.41 9.40 29.00
N VAL A 248 -4.68 9.73 28.71
CA VAL A 248 -5.22 11.08 28.93
C VAL A 248 -5.68 11.24 30.39
N PHE A 249 -6.41 10.26 30.93
CA PHE A 249 -6.96 10.35 32.28
C PHE A 249 -5.91 10.14 33.38
N LEU A 250 -4.78 9.50 33.07
CA LEU A 250 -3.65 9.35 33.99
C LEU A 250 -3.13 10.71 34.50
N PRO A 251 -2.58 11.58 33.64
CA PRO A 251 -2.14 12.90 34.08
C PRO A 251 -3.30 13.80 34.50
N MET A 252 -4.48 13.73 33.86
CA MET A 252 -5.65 14.50 34.34
C MET A 252 -6.01 14.16 35.79
N SER A 253 -5.87 12.90 36.21
CA SER A 253 -6.16 12.50 37.60
C SER A 253 -5.18 13.11 38.60
N TYR A 254 -3.90 13.19 38.23
CA TYR A 254 -2.88 13.86 39.03
C TYR A 254 -3.19 15.35 39.16
N LEU A 255 -3.43 16.02 38.02
CA LEU A 255 -3.70 17.45 37.95
C LEU A 255 -4.98 17.83 38.71
N TRP A 256 -6.06 17.05 38.56
CA TRP A 256 -7.30 17.23 39.30
C TRP A 256 -7.11 17.05 40.81
N SER A 257 -6.29 16.08 41.23
CA SER A 257 -5.99 15.87 42.65
C SER A 257 -5.22 17.05 43.25
N LYS A 258 -4.22 17.56 42.53
CA LYS A 258 -3.43 18.72 42.94
C LYS A 258 -4.22 20.03 42.85
N LYS A 259 -5.23 20.09 41.99
CA LYS A 259 -5.99 21.30 41.64
C LYS A 259 -5.05 22.47 41.33
N TRP A 260 -3.98 22.17 40.59
CA TRP A 260 -3.00 23.18 40.24
C TRP A 260 -3.61 24.21 39.29
N VAL A 261 -3.25 25.48 39.47
CA VAL A 261 -3.77 26.60 38.69
C VAL A 261 -2.61 27.54 38.37
N PHE A 262 -2.52 27.96 37.11
CA PHE A 262 -1.58 28.98 36.70
C PHE A 262 -1.89 30.33 37.39
N PRO A 263 -0.89 31.03 37.95
CA PRO A 263 -1.10 32.32 38.61
C PRO A 263 -1.79 33.33 37.70
N GLN A 264 -2.73 34.10 38.27
CA GLN A 264 -3.42 35.15 37.54
C GLN A 264 -2.44 36.23 37.06
N ASN A 265 -2.68 36.70 35.84
CA ASN A 265 -1.99 37.82 35.21
C ASN A 265 -2.99 38.63 34.38
N GLU A 266 -2.50 39.65 33.65
CA GLU A 266 -3.34 40.53 32.86
C GLU A 266 -4.20 39.78 31.83
N LEU A 267 -3.59 38.92 31.01
CA LEU A 267 -4.30 38.17 29.97
C LEU A 267 -5.34 37.21 30.54
N THR A 268 -4.99 36.43 31.58
CA THR A 268 -5.94 35.50 32.20
C THR A 268 -7.09 36.23 32.89
N SER A 269 -6.85 37.44 33.41
CA SER A 269 -7.92 38.31 33.94
C SER A 269 -8.83 38.83 32.83
N GLN A 270 -8.29 39.21 31.67
CA GLN A 270 -9.07 39.60 30.50
C GLN A 270 -9.93 38.43 29.99
N LEU A 271 -9.35 37.24 29.85
CA LEU A 271 -10.06 36.03 29.42
C LEU A 271 -11.26 35.70 30.29
N ARG A 272 -11.18 35.88 31.62
CA ARG A 272 -12.32 35.71 32.54
C ARG A 272 -13.49 36.65 32.25
N ASN A 273 -13.25 37.80 31.63
CA ASN A 273 -14.29 38.73 31.18
C ASN A 273 -14.75 38.46 29.74
N GLU A 274 -13.96 37.73 28.95
CA GLU A 274 -14.20 37.51 27.53
C GLU A 274 -14.97 36.21 27.25
N ILE A 275 -14.68 35.09 27.94
CA ILE A 275 -15.17 33.75 27.53
C ILE A 275 -16.49 33.32 28.20
N TYR A 276 -17.06 34.16 29.07
CA TYR A 276 -18.29 33.90 29.80
C TYR A 276 -19.40 34.87 29.38
N ALA A 277 -20.63 34.38 29.28
CA ALA A 277 -21.80 35.21 28.99
C ALA A 277 -22.32 36.00 30.22
N GLN A 278 -21.73 35.78 31.39
CA GLN A 278 -22.06 36.42 32.66
C GLN A 278 -20.77 36.82 33.41
N PRO A 279 -20.82 37.77 34.35
CA PRO A 279 -19.64 38.17 35.12
C PRO A 279 -19.02 36.99 35.87
N TYR A 280 -17.70 36.85 35.81
CA TYR A 280 -16.96 35.70 36.35
C TYR A 280 -17.26 35.44 37.83
N GLU A 281 -17.31 36.49 38.64
CA GLU A 281 -17.50 36.44 40.09
C GLU A 281 -18.90 35.97 40.49
N SER A 282 -19.87 36.03 39.56
CA SER A 282 -21.26 35.61 39.81
C SER A 282 -21.52 34.13 39.53
N ILE A 283 -20.54 33.40 38.99
CA ILE A 283 -20.70 32.03 38.50
C ILE A 283 -20.62 31.03 39.65
N ASP A 284 -21.66 30.19 39.80
CA ASP A 284 -21.59 28.96 40.57
C ASP A 284 -21.03 27.81 39.70
N PHE A 285 -19.71 27.72 39.60
CA PHE A 285 -19.02 26.74 38.77
C PHE A 285 -19.42 25.30 39.09
N ALA A 286 -19.69 24.98 40.36
CA ALA A 286 -20.04 23.63 40.78
C ALA A 286 -21.38 23.15 40.19
N SER A 287 -22.31 24.06 39.92
CA SER A 287 -23.59 23.76 39.28
C SER A 287 -23.47 23.44 37.78
N HIS A 288 -22.36 23.86 37.15
CA HIS A 288 -22.14 23.73 35.70
C HIS A 288 -21.31 22.51 35.30
N ARG A 289 -21.02 21.56 36.21
CA ARG A 289 -20.25 20.34 35.89
C ARG A 289 -20.76 19.57 34.67
N ASN A 290 -22.09 19.49 34.55
CA ASN A 290 -22.77 18.77 33.47
C ASN A 290 -23.48 19.69 32.48
N SER A 291 -23.22 21.00 32.51
CA SER A 291 -23.61 21.90 31.42
C SER A 291 -22.71 21.64 30.23
N ILE A 292 -23.31 21.20 29.11
CA ILE A 292 -22.65 20.89 27.84
C ILE A 292 -23.52 21.47 26.73
N ALA A 293 -22.92 22.19 25.78
CA ALA A 293 -23.61 22.68 24.59
C ALA A 293 -24.16 21.50 23.77
N LYS A 294 -25.30 21.68 23.10
CA LYS A 294 -25.93 20.61 22.31
C LYS A 294 -25.00 20.13 21.20
N GLU A 295 -24.29 21.08 20.58
CA GLU A 295 -23.37 20.92 19.47
C GLU A 295 -22.14 20.07 19.83
N ASP A 296 -21.80 19.98 21.12
CA ASP A 296 -20.67 19.20 21.65
C ASP A 296 -21.09 17.87 22.30
N ASN A 297 -22.38 17.65 22.55
CA ASN A 297 -22.86 16.54 23.37
C ASN A 297 -23.20 15.31 22.51
N TYR A 298 -22.24 14.85 21.71
CA TYR A 298 -22.37 13.69 20.81
C TYR A 298 -22.71 12.40 21.58
N TYR A 299 -22.04 12.20 22.72
CA TYR A 299 -22.16 11.03 23.59
C TYR A 299 -22.46 11.49 25.03
N PRO A 300 -23.73 11.78 25.36
CA PRO A 300 -24.10 12.24 26.69
C PRO A 300 -23.70 11.26 27.77
N LYS A 301 -23.14 11.79 28.87
CA LYS A 301 -22.84 10.97 30.06
C LYS A 301 -24.09 10.23 30.50
N THR A 302 -23.94 8.95 30.78
CA THR A 302 -25.05 8.15 31.29
C THR A 302 -25.53 8.69 32.64
N MET A 303 -26.81 8.46 32.95
CA MET A 303 -27.34 8.76 34.30
C MET A 303 -26.55 8.03 35.39
N PHE A 304 -26.05 6.83 35.10
CA PHE A 304 -25.18 6.09 36.01
C PHE A 304 -23.90 6.85 36.32
N LEU A 305 -23.17 7.31 35.30
CA LEU A 305 -21.96 8.12 35.48
C LEU A 305 -22.25 9.43 36.22
N ASN A 306 -23.36 10.11 35.91
CA ASN A 306 -23.74 11.32 36.63
C ASN A 306 -23.99 11.07 38.13
N VAL A 307 -24.61 9.94 38.49
CA VAL A 307 -24.76 9.51 39.88
C VAL A 307 -23.41 9.21 40.52
N VAL A 308 -22.53 8.48 39.83
CA VAL A 308 -21.15 8.20 40.30
C VAL A 308 -20.39 9.51 40.56
N ASN A 309 -20.41 10.45 39.63
CA ASN A 309 -19.78 11.76 39.78
C ASN A 309 -20.36 12.54 40.97
N SER A 310 -21.68 12.51 41.15
CA SER A 310 -22.33 13.14 42.31
C SER A 310 -21.87 12.51 43.63
N LEU A 311 -21.77 11.18 43.71
CA LEU A 311 -21.24 10.49 44.88
C LEU A 311 -19.76 10.81 45.11
N LEU A 312 -18.96 10.93 44.04
CA LEU A 312 -17.56 11.33 44.14
C LEU A 312 -17.39 12.73 44.72
N VAL A 313 -18.21 13.69 44.27
CA VAL A 313 -18.20 15.08 44.76
C VAL A 313 -18.73 15.18 46.19
N ASN A 314 -19.90 14.60 46.47
CA ASN A 314 -20.65 14.87 47.70
C ASN A 314 -20.35 13.90 48.85
N VAL A 315 -19.78 12.72 48.56
CA VAL A 315 -19.50 11.67 49.56
C VAL A 315 -18.02 11.32 49.58
N TRP A 316 -17.46 10.86 48.47
CA TRP A 316 -16.08 10.35 48.44
C TRP A 316 -15.07 11.44 48.81
N THR A 317 -15.08 12.56 48.11
CA THR A 317 -14.11 13.65 48.30
C THR A 317 -14.17 14.25 49.71
N PRO A 318 -15.34 14.62 50.25
CA PRO A 318 -15.40 15.22 51.60
C PRO A 318 -15.29 14.22 52.76
N LEU A 319 -15.74 12.96 52.60
CA LEU A 319 -15.90 12.04 53.75
C LEU A 319 -14.93 10.84 53.73
N LEU A 320 -14.53 10.34 52.55
CA LEU A 320 -13.81 9.06 52.43
C LEU A 320 -12.37 9.23 51.91
N ARG A 321 -12.07 10.33 51.22
CA ARG A 321 -10.76 10.61 50.61
C ARG A 321 -9.80 11.28 51.59
N PHE A 322 -9.24 10.52 52.51
CA PHE A 322 -8.23 11.05 53.45
C PHE A 322 -6.86 11.26 52.79
N SER A 323 -6.08 12.20 53.32
CA SER A 323 -4.83 12.69 52.72
C SER A 323 -3.79 11.61 52.43
N ALA A 324 -3.67 10.61 53.31
CA ALA A 324 -2.73 9.51 53.09
C ALA A 324 -3.11 8.61 51.91
N LEU A 325 -4.42 8.37 51.67
CA LEU A 325 -4.89 7.64 50.49
C LEU A 325 -4.64 8.44 49.22
N ALA A 326 -4.99 9.74 49.25
CA ALA A 326 -4.74 10.65 48.14
C ALA A 326 -3.26 10.70 47.76
N LYS A 327 -2.37 10.88 48.74
CA LYS A 327 -0.91 10.90 48.51
C LYS A 327 -0.40 9.59 47.93
N LYS A 328 -0.85 8.45 48.44
CA LYS A 328 -0.47 7.13 47.91
C LYS A 328 -0.91 6.97 46.45
N ALA A 329 -2.10 7.43 46.12
CA ALA A 329 -2.62 7.39 44.76
C ALA A 329 -1.86 8.33 43.82
N GLU A 330 -1.58 9.55 44.26
CA GLU A 330 -0.76 10.52 43.54
C GLU A 330 0.65 10.00 43.26
N ASP A 331 1.30 9.35 44.23
CA ASP A 331 2.65 8.79 44.07
C ASP A 331 2.67 7.64 43.06
N TRP A 332 1.61 6.83 43.05
CA TRP A 332 1.48 5.75 42.07
C TRP A 332 1.21 6.26 40.66
N VAL A 333 0.30 7.23 40.53
CA VAL A 333 0.03 7.91 39.25
C VAL A 333 1.29 8.59 38.72
N TRP A 334 2.05 9.27 39.57
CA TRP A 334 3.32 9.88 39.18
C TRP A 334 4.33 8.85 38.67
N GLU A 335 4.48 7.71 39.35
CA GLU A 335 5.35 6.62 38.91
C GLU A 335 4.92 6.06 37.54
N LEU A 336 3.61 5.99 37.26
CA LEU A 336 3.09 5.60 35.94
C LEU A 336 3.40 6.64 34.86
N ILE A 337 3.26 7.95 35.16
CA ILE A 337 3.63 9.04 34.25
C ILE A 337 5.12 8.97 33.90
N ARG A 338 5.98 8.82 34.92
CA ARG A 338 7.44 8.69 34.73
C ARG A 338 7.80 7.51 33.83
N MET A 339 7.20 6.34 34.08
CA MET A 339 7.44 5.16 33.23
C MET A 339 6.96 5.38 31.79
N GLU A 340 5.82 6.05 31.58
CA GLU A 340 5.34 6.36 30.24
C GLU A 340 6.26 7.33 29.48
N ASP A 341 6.74 8.38 30.15
CA ASP A 341 7.67 9.33 29.56
C ASP A 341 9.01 8.65 29.21
N GLU A 342 9.53 7.79 30.08
CA GLU A 342 10.73 7.00 29.79
C GLU A 342 10.53 6.04 28.60
N ASN A 343 9.38 5.37 28.53
CA ASN A 343 9.06 4.39 27.49
C ASN A 343 8.87 5.00 26.09
N THR A 344 8.57 6.29 26.02
CA THR A 344 8.28 7.03 24.78
C THR A 344 9.31 8.12 24.50
N ASN A 345 10.37 8.20 25.29
CA ASN A 345 11.33 9.29 25.27
C ASN A 345 10.64 10.67 25.29
N TYR A 346 9.68 10.82 26.22
CA TYR A 346 8.90 12.03 26.47
C TYR A 346 8.03 12.47 25.28
N ALA A 347 7.84 11.61 24.28
CA ALA A 347 6.88 11.83 23.20
C ALA A 347 5.45 11.58 23.67
N GLY A 348 5.24 10.69 24.64
CA GLY A 348 3.90 10.20 25.00
C GLY A 348 3.21 9.50 23.82
N LEU A 349 1.98 9.08 24.04
CA LEU A 349 1.17 8.44 23.00
C LEU A 349 0.74 9.41 21.90
N ALA A 350 0.28 10.61 22.27
CA ALA A 350 -0.33 11.57 21.34
C ALA A 350 -0.21 13.01 21.88
N PRO A 351 -0.51 14.05 21.06
CA PRO A 351 -0.50 15.46 21.47
C PRO A 351 -1.66 15.85 22.39
N VAL A 352 -2.40 14.87 22.93
CA VAL A 352 -3.33 15.06 24.05
C VAL A 352 -2.67 14.66 25.36
N SER A 353 -2.06 13.47 25.43
CA SER A 353 -1.42 12.96 26.65
C SER A 353 -0.11 13.67 26.95
N ASN A 354 0.70 14.00 25.91
CA ASN A 354 2.00 14.64 26.12
C ASN A 354 1.89 16.00 26.82
N PRO A 355 1.07 16.97 26.36
CA PRO A 355 0.94 18.25 27.04
C PRO A 355 0.53 18.12 28.52
N LEU A 356 -0.30 17.12 28.86
CA LEU A 356 -0.74 16.87 30.22
C LEU A 356 0.38 16.27 31.09
N ASN A 357 1.12 15.27 30.57
CA ASN A 357 2.31 14.74 31.24
C ASN A 357 3.36 15.84 31.46
N PHE A 358 3.56 16.70 30.46
CA PHE A 358 4.48 17.82 30.58
C PHE A 358 4.08 18.74 31.75
N VAL A 359 2.79 19.10 31.87
CA VAL A 359 2.32 19.91 33.01
C VAL A 359 2.52 19.18 34.35
N CYS A 360 2.29 17.86 34.40
CA CYS A 360 2.61 17.06 35.60
C CYS A 360 4.10 17.14 35.96
N CYS A 361 5.00 16.96 35.00
CA CYS A 361 6.45 17.07 35.18
C CYS A 361 6.85 18.48 35.64
N TYR A 362 6.25 19.52 35.07
CA TYR A 362 6.48 20.91 35.51
C TYR A 362 6.10 21.13 36.98
N ILE A 363 4.94 20.60 37.40
CA ILE A 363 4.42 20.75 38.76
C ILE A 363 5.23 19.90 39.76
N HIS A 364 5.60 18.67 39.39
CA HIS A 364 6.26 17.73 40.28
C HIS A 364 7.78 17.94 40.34
N ASP A 365 8.45 17.97 39.18
CA ASP A 365 9.92 18.02 39.10
C ASP A 365 10.47 19.45 39.01
N GLY A 366 9.63 20.41 38.62
CA GLY A 366 9.98 21.82 38.51
C GLY A 366 10.53 22.22 37.14
N GLU A 367 10.49 23.53 36.86
CA GLU A 367 10.79 24.15 35.56
C GLU A 367 12.18 23.82 34.98
N GLY A 368 13.19 23.68 35.84
CA GLY A 368 14.57 23.41 35.45
C GLY A 368 14.93 21.94 35.30
N SER A 369 13.96 21.03 35.47
CA SER A 369 14.19 19.59 35.44
C SER A 369 14.49 19.05 34.04
N GLU A 370 15.15 17.89 34.00
CA GLU A 370 15.41 17.20 32.74
C GLU A 370 14.11 16.74 32.04
N SER A 371 13.10 16.32 32.80
CA SER A 371 11.79 15.91 32.28
C SER A 371 11.10 17.06 31.55
N VAL A 372 11.03 18.23 32.17
CA VAL A 372 10.52 19.46 31.54
C VAL A 372 11.30 19.82 30.28
N ARG A 373 12.64 19.80 30.32
CA ARG A 373 13.47 20.11 29.14
C ARG A 373 13.16 19.17 27.97
N LYS A 374 13.04 17.86 28.23
CA LYS A 374 12.75 16.88 27.18
C LYS A 374 11.36 17.04 26.59
N HIS A 375 10.33 17.29 27.40
CA HIS A 375 9.00 17.60 26.86
C HIS A 375 9.01 18.85 25.98
N ARG A 376 9.70 19.93 26.40
CA ARG A 376 9.85 21.14 25.57
C ARG A 376 10.43 20.81 24.20
N GLU A 377 11.46 19.98 24.14
CA GLU A 377 12.11 19.58 22.88
C GLU A 377 11.20 18.74 21.98
N VAL A 378 10.49 17.77 22.56
CA VAL A 378 9.71 16.78 21.80
C VAL A 378 8.35 17.31 21.35
N LEU A 379 7.76 18.28 22.07
CA LEU A 379 6.42 18.79 21.73
C LEU A 379 6.37 19.45 20.34
N HIS A 380 7.50 19.95 19.84
CA HIS A 380 7.63 20.48 18.49
C HIS A 380 7.44 19.42 17.38
N GLU A 381 7.59 18.13 17.68
CA GLU A 381 7.38 17.04 16.70
C GLU A 381 5.92 16.87 16.29
N TYR A 382 5.00 17.42 17.08
CA TYR A 382 3.59 17.43 16.77
C TYR A 382 3.18 18.57 15.84
N LEU A 383 4.07 19.53 15.56
CA LEU A 383 3.73 20.75 14.84
C LEU A 383 4.11 20.65 13.37
N TRP A 384 3.18 21.07 12.52
CA TRP A 384 3.31 20.91 11.08
C TRP A 384 2.99 22.21 10.34
N MET A 385 3.91 22.66 9.50
CA MET A 385 3.69 23.78 8.58
C MET A 385 3.02 23.31 7.29
N LYS A 386 1.95 24.02 6.91
CA LYS A 386 1.31 23.89 5.59
C LYS A 386 1.08 25.26 4.94
N GLY A 387 0.57 25.28 3.71
CA GLY A 387 0.22 26.50 2.94
C GLY A 387 -0.64 27.54 3.70
N GLU A 388 -1.42 27.08 4.66
CA GLU A 388 -2.39 27.86 5.44
C GLU A 388 -1.90 28.21 6.85
N GLY A 389 -0.70 27.79 7.25
CA GLY A 389 -0.16 28.04 8.59
C GLY A 389 0.33 26.78 9.29
N MET A 390 0.48 26.87 10.61
CA MET A 390 0.99 25.79 11.46
C MET A 390 -0.15 25.10 12.23
N LEU A 391 -0.27 23.79 12.05
CA LEU A 391 -1.22 22.94 12.76
C LEU A 391 -0.53 21.99 13.74
N CYS A 392 -1.33 21.26 14.51
CA CYS A 392 -0.88 20.14 15.33
C CYS A 392 -1.38 18.81 14.74
N ASN A 393 -0.45 17.91 14.44
CA ASN A 393 -0.72 16.54 13.99
C ASN A 393 -1.37 15.72 15.13
N GLY A 394 -2.18 14.70 14.83
CA GLY A 394 -2.85 13.83 15.82
C GLY A 394 -1.93 12.82 16.52
N THR A 395 -0.75 12.61 15.97
CA THR A 395 0.40 11.86 16.51
C THR A 395 1.67 12.60 16.09
N ASN A 396 2.87 12.11 16.42
CA ASN A 396 4.12 12.72 15.92
C ASN A 396 4.40 12.36 14.44
N GLY A 397 3.35 12.09 13.65
CA GLY A 397 3.36 11.73 12.23
C GLY A 397 2.71 10.36 11.94
N ALA A 398 2.70 9.98 10.65
CA ALA A 398 2.17 8.70 10.14
C ALA A 398 3.22 7.94 9.30
N GLN A 399 4.50 8.09 9.67
CA GLN A 399 5.65 7.77 8.83
C GLN A 399 5.70 6.28 8.44
N VAL A 400 5.56 5.38 9.43
CA VAL A 400 5.57 3.92 9.18
C VAL A 400 4.31 3.49 8.43
N TRP A 401 3.14 4.03 8.80
CA TRP A 401 1.87 3.77 8.11
C TRP A 401 1.94 4.08 6.61
N ASP A 402 2.33 5.31 6.27
CA ASP A 402 2.41 5.74 4.86
C ASP A 402 3.48 4.98 4.08
N THR A 403 4.64 4.72 4.71
CA THR A 403 5.74 3.97 4.08
C THR A 403 5.37 2.52 3.80
N ALA A 404 4.62 1.89 4.72
CA ALA A 404 4.09 0.55 4.50
C ALA A 404 3.12 0.53 3.31
N PHE A 405 2.12 1.40 3.28
CA PHE A 405 1.12 1.40 2.21
C PHE A 405 1.67 1.74 0.84
N ILE A 406 2.56 2.73 0.70
CA ILE A 406 3.15 3.02 -0.61
C ILE A 406 4.00 1.84 -1.10
N THR A 407 4.74 1.18 -0.22
CA THR A 407 5.52 -0.02 -0.58
C THR A 407 4.60 -1.12 -1.14
N GLN A 408 3.45 -1.34 -0.51
CA GLN A 408 2.48 -2.32 -0.99
C GLN A 408 1.81 -1.89 -2.30
N ALA A 409 1.42 -0.63 -2.42
CA ALA A 409 0.81 -0.10 -3.63
C ALA A 409 1.74 -0.27 -4.85
N VAL A 410 3.01 0.07 -4.69
CA VAL A 410 4.04 -0.08 -5.74
C VAL A 410 4.32 -1.55 -6.04
N SER A 411 4.35 -2.41 -5.02
CA SER A 411 4.48 -3.87 -5.20
C SER A 411 3.30 -4.47 -5.98
N VAL A 412 2.07 -4.16 -5.59
CA VAL A 412 0.85 -4.68 -6.22
C VAL A 412 0.69 -4.13 -7.64
N ALA A 413 1.05 -2.87 -7.87
CA ALA A 413 1.04 -2.25 -9.19
C ALA A 413 2.15 -2.76 -10.14
N GLY A 414 2.99 -3.72 -9.72
CA GLY A 414 4.02 -4.33 -10.56
C GLY A 414 5.27 -3.46 -10.77
N PHE A 415 5.42 -2.37 -10.02
CA PHE A 415 6.56 -1.46 -10.14
C PHE A 415 7.78 -1.90 -9.32
N ALA A 416 7.63 -2.87 -8.41
CA ALA A 416 8.73 -3.29 -7.53
C ALA A 416 9.90 -3.98 -8.26
N GLU A 417 9.66 -4.54 -9.44
CA GLU A 417 10.70 -5.16 -10.27
C GLU A 417 11.37 -4.16 -11.23
N ASP A 418 10.77 -2.98 -11.43
CA ASP A 418 11.33 -1.94 -12.29
C ASP A 418 12.62 -1.37 -11.67
N PRO A 419 13.78 -1.46 -12.35
CA PRO A 419 15.04 -0.91 -11.87
C PRO A 419 14.98 0.57 -11.50
N LYS A 420 14.06 1.34 -12.10
CA LYS A 420 13.84 2.75 -11.80
C LYS A 420 13.40 2.97 -10.35
N TRP A 421 12.48 2.16 -9.85
CA TRP A 421 11.87 2.34 -8.53
C TRP A 421 12.60 1.58 -7.41
N ARG A 422 13.48 0.65 -7.78
CA ARG A 422 14.26 -0.16 -6.83
C ARG A 422 15.03 0.65 -5.78
N PRO A 423 15.70 1.78 -6.10
CA PRO A 423 16.37 2.59 -5.09
C PRO A 423 15.41 3.19 -4.05
N MET A 424 14.27 3.72 -4.51
CA MET A 424 13.22 4.27 -3.67
C MET A 424 12.67 3.20 -2.70
N LEU A 425 12.35 2.01 -3.22
CA LEU A 425 11.86 0.90 -2.42
C LEU A 425 12.92 0.31 -1.47
N THR A 426 14.19 0.32 -1.86
CA THR A 426 15.29 -0.07 -0.96
C THR A 426 15.37 0.87 0.24
N LYS A 427 15.23 2.18 0.01
CA LYS A 427 15.19 3.17 1.09
C LYS A 427 13.97 2.99 2.00
N ALA A 428 12.80 2.70 1.42
CA ALA A 428 11.60 2.37 2.20
C ALA A 428 11.82 1.11 3.08
N LEU A 429 12.48 0.08 2.54
CA LEU A 429 12.83 -1.12 3.31
C LEU A 429 13.84 -0.83 4.43
N GLU A 430 14.86 -0.01 4.18
CA GLU A 430 15.81 0.45 5.20
C GLU A 430 15.08 1.21 6.33
N PHE A 431 14.12 2.06 5.98
CA PHE A 431 13.30 2.77 6.97
C PHE A 431 12.48 1.79 7.83
N LEU A 432 11.76 0.86 7.21
CA LEU A 432 10.98 -0.15 7.91
C LEU A 432 11.87 -1.05 8.78
N ASP A 433 13.06 -1.43 8.31
CA ASP A 433 14.03 -2.18 9.14
C ASP A 433 14.45 -1.40 10.39
N ASN A 434 14.75 -0.10 10.22
CA ASN A 434 15.16 0.78 11.29
C ASN A 434 14.06 1.07 12.30
N HIS A 435 12.79 0.93 11.90
CA HIS A 435 11.61 1.32 12.68
C HIS A 435 10.84 0.16 13.30
N GLN A 436 11.23 -1.09 13.06
CA GLN A 436 10.70 -2.21 13.83
C GLN A 436 11.16 -2.13 15.29
N LEU A 437 10.23 -2.33 16.23
CA LEU A 437 10.51 -2.36 17.66
C LEU A 437 11.21 -3.68 18.00
N ARG A 438 12.47 -3.63 18.44
CA ARG A 438 13.31 -4.84 18.65
C ARG A 438 13.27 -5.36 20.09
N GLU A 439 12.62 -4.61 20.98
CA GLU A 439 12.53 -4.92 22.39
C GLU A 439 11.20 -4.49 23.01
N ASN A 440 10.84 -5.17 24.10
CA ASN A 440 9.78 -4.74 24.99
C ASN A 440 10.25 -3.59 25.90
N VAL A 441 9.30 -2.80 26.40
CA VAL A 441 9.62 -1.74 27.36
C VAL A 441 10.03 -2.31 28.73
N PRO A 442 10.85 -1.59 29.51
CA PRO A 442 11.10 -1.94 30.90
C PRO A 442 9.80 -1.97 31.72
N ASN A 443 9.68 -2.93 32.65
CA ASN A 443 8.52 -3.06 33.53
C ASN A 443 7.16 -3.08 32.79
N GLN A 444 7.12 -3.70 31.60
CA GLN A 444 5.97 -3.71 30.69
C GLN A 444 4.62 -3.94 31.39
N ASP A 445 4.51 -4.97 32.21
CA ASP A 445 3.26 -5.32 32.88
C ASP A 445 2.86 -4.25 33.91
N LYS A 446 3.84 -3.69 34.64
CA LYS A 446 3.63 -2.66 35.68
C LYS A 446 3.10 -1.35 35.10
N CYS A 447 3.52 -1.01 33.88
CA CYS A 447 3.07 0.19 33.17
C CYS A 447 1.96 -0.11 32.14
N TYR A 448 1.36 -1.29 32.21
CA TYR A 448 0.20 -1.68 31.41
C TYR A 448 0.44 -1.70 29.90
N ARG A 449 1.68 -1.83 29.46
CA ARG A 449 2.04 -1.82 28.04
C ARG A 449 1.85 -3.20 27.42
N GLN A 450 1.39 -3.24 26.18
CA GLN A 450 1.32 -4.48 25.39
C GLN A 450 2.72 -4.94 24.96
N HIS A 451 2.89 -6.25 24.77
CA HIS A 451 4.07 -6.82 24.10
C HIS A 451 4.28 -6.14 22.75
N ARG A 452 5.49 -5.63 22.52
CA ARG A 452 5.80 -4.83 21.32
C ARG A 452 7.04 -5.30 20.54
N LYS A 453 7.81 -6.26 21.04
CA LYS A 453 8.93 -6.82 20.28
C LYS A 453 8.42 -7.42 18.97
N GLY A 454 9.01 -7.01 17.85
CA GLY A 454 8.60 -7.37 16.50
C GLY A 454 7.60 -6.42 15.86
N ALA A 455 7.00 -5.50 16.62
CA ALA A 455 5.96 -4.61 16.12
C ALA A 455 6.50 -3.49 15.23
N TRP A 456 5.61 -2.93 14.41
CA TRP A 456 5.80 -1.62 13.79
C TRP A 456 4.79 -0.62 14.40
N PRO A 457 5.24 0.58 14.81
CA PRO A 457 4.36 1.63 15.29
C PRO A 457 3.62 2.31 14.14
N PHE A 458 2.63 3.14 14.46
CA PHE A 458 1.95 4.00 13.45
C PHE A 458 2.88 5.08 12.90
N SER A 459 3.59 5.78 13.80
CA SER A 459 4.43 6.92 13.47
C SER A 459 5.91 6.51 13.32
N ASN A 460 6.65 6.42 14.43
CA ASN A 460 8.05 6.05 14.48
C ASN A 460 8.41 5.27 15.75
N LYS A 461 9.62 4.68 15.76
CA LYS A 461 10.06 3.77 16.83
C LYS A 461 10.19 4.43 18.21
N VAL A 462 10.33 5.74 18.24
CA VAL A 462 10.56 6.52 19.47
C VAL A 462 9.26 6.66 20.26
N GLN A 463 8.14 6.91 19.59
CA GLN A 463 6.81 6.82 20.21
C GLN A 463 6.58 5.39 20.74
N GLY A 464 6.98 4.38 19.96
CA GLY A 464 7.23 3.03 20.48
C GLY A 464 6.00 2.25 20.95
N TYR A 465 4.81 2.61 20.48
CA TYR A 465 3.58 1.84 20.71
C TYR A 465 3.41 0.77 19.63
N THR A 466 3.04 -0.45 20.03
CA THR A 466 2.62 -1.48 19.09
C THR A 466 1.22 -1.16 18.56
N VAL A 467 0.97 -1.45 17.30
CA VAL A 467 -0.36 -1.37 16.67
C VAL A 467 -0.50 -2.58 15.75
N SER A 468 -1.62 -3.30 15.84
CA SER A 468 -1.81 -4.58 15.12
C SER A 468 -1.72 -4.41 13.60
N ASP A 469 -2.48 -3.48 13.03
CA ASP A 469 -2.47 -3.17 11.60
C ASP A 469 -1.13 -2.61 11.14
N CYS A 470 -0.52 -1.66 11.85
CA CYS A 470 0.77 -1.11 11.47
C CYS A 470 1.85 -2.21 11.45
N THR A 471 1.81 -3.13 12.42
CA THR A 471 2.68 -4.31 12.45
C THR A 471 2.40 -5.24 11.29
N ALA A 472 1.14 -5.47 10.97
CA ALA A 472 0.73 -6.32 9.86
C ALA A 472 1.14 -5.74 8.50
N GLU A 473 0.91 -4.45 8.26
CA GLU A 473 1.25 -3.78 7.02
C GLU A 473 2.77 -3.62 6.87
N GLY A 474 3.50 -3.32 7.95
CA GLY A 474 4.97 -3.35 7.96
C GLY A 474 5.53 -4.73 7.62
N LEU A 475 4.99 -5.80 8.24
CA LEU A 475 5.34 -7.18 7.94
C LEU A 475 5.06 -7.52 6.47
N ARG A 476 3.90 -7.14 5.95
CA ARG A 476 3.48 -7.39 4.57
C ARG A 476 4.42 -6.72 3.57
N SER A 477 4.74 -5.45 3.77
CA SER A 477 5.66 -4.69 2.92
C SER A 477 7.05 -5.30 2.89
N VAL A 478 7.58 -5.70 4.06
CA VAL A 478 8.89 -6.35 4.15
C VAL A 478 8.90 -7.70 3.45
N LEU A 479 7.86 -8.53 3.62
CA LEU A 479 7.74 -9.82 2.93
C LEU A 479 7.65 -9.65 1.42
N GLN A 480 6.86 -8.69 0.93
CA GLN A 480 6.77 -8.40 -0.49
C GLN A 480 8.13 -8.01 -1.07
N LEU A 481 8.83 -7.06 -0.46
CA LEU A 481 10.13 -6.65 -0.97
C LEU A 481 11.18 -7.78 -0.88
N GLN A 482 11.36 -8.38 0.30
CA GLN A 482 12.46 -9.32 0.53
C GLN A 482 12.22 -10.70 -0.09
N GLU A 483 11.01 -11.25 0.05
CA GLU A 483 10.72 -12.64 -0.31
C GLU A 483 10.06 -12.79 -1.68
N ILE A 484 9.29 -11.79 -2.16
CA ILE A 484 8.71 -11.82 -3.52
C ILE A 484 9.67 -11.20 -4.53
N HIS A 485 10.14 -9.96 -4.27
CA HIS A 485 10.85 -9.15 -5.28
C HIS A 485 12.40 -9.18 -5.13
N GLY A 486 12.92 -10.04 -4.24
CA GLY A 486 14.35 -10.27 -4.08
C GLY A 486 15.15 -9.03 -3.63
N TYR A 487 14.57 -8.17 -2.79
CA TYR A 487 15.30 -7.06 -2.15
C TYR A 487 16.24 -7.57 -1.05
N PRO A 488 17.21 -6.76 -0.58
CA PRO A 488 18.12 -7.17 0.50
C PRO A 488 17.36 -7.64 1.74
N LYS A 489 17.79 -8.76 2.34
CA LYS A 489 17.20 -9.30 3.58
C LYS A 489 17.66 -8.52 4.81
N LEU A 490 17.16 -7.31 4.99
CA LEU A 490 17.48 -6.43 6.14
C LEU A 490 16.78 -6.89 7.42
N VAL A 491 15.52 -7.30 7.31
CA VAL A 491 14.76 -7.87 8.42
C VAL A 491 14.91 -9.40 8.41
N SER A 492 15.51 -9.95 9.46
CA SER A 492 15.77 -11.38 9.57
C SER A 492 14.49 -12.20 9.76
N ALA A 493 14.54 -13.49 9.43
CA ALA A 493 13.42 -14.42 9.62
C ALA A 493 12.92 -14.43 11.08
N ASP A 494 13.81 -14.35 12.07
CA ASP A 494 13.42 -14.33 13.48
C ASP A 494 12.71 -13.03 13.87
N ARG A 495 13.07 -11.90 13.24
CA ARG A 495 12.36 -10.64 13.43
C ARG A 495 11.00 -10.60 12.73
N LEU A 496 10.85 -11.33 11.62
CA LEU A 496 9.53 -11.53 10.99
C LEU A 496 8.63 -12.42 11.85
N LYS A 497 9.20 -13.44 12.49
CA LYS A 497 8.51 -14.30 13.47
C LYS A 497 8.07 -13.51 14.72
N ASP A 498 8.94 -12.65 15.25
CA ASP A 498 8.59 -11.75 16.36
C ASP A 498 7.36 -10.88 16.01
N ALA A 499 7.25 -10.39 14.76
CA ALA A 499 6.09 -9.62 14.32
C ALA A 499 4.79 -10.46 14.32
N VAL A 500 4.86 -11.71 13.84
CA VAL A 500 3.73 -12.65 13.87
C VAL A 500 3.32 -12.97 15.30
N ASP A 501 4.28 -13.19 16.20
CA ASP A 501 4.01 -13.41 17.63
C ASP A 501 3.31 -12.20 18.25
N CYS A 502 3.76 -10.98 17.93
CA CYS A 502 3.12 -9.75 18.41
C CYS A 502 1.66 -9.64 17.92
N ILE A 503 1.40 -9.88 16.63
CA ILE A 503 0.04 -9.85 16.06
C ILE A 503 -0.87 -10.88 16.74
N LEU A 504 -0.42 -12.14 16.88
CA LEU A 504 -1.23 -13.21 17.48
C LEU A 504 -1.68 -12.88 18.93
N LEU A 505 -0.87 -12.14 19.69
CA LEU A 505 -1.20 -11.71 21.05
C LEU A 505 -2.29 -10.63 21.12
N LEU A 506 -2.67 -10.03 19.98
CA LEU A 506 -3.69 -8.99 19.88
C LEU A 506 -5.07 -9.54 19.45
N GLN A 507 -5.18 -10.84 19.13
CA GLN A 507 -6.48 -11.43 18.80
C GLN A 507 -7.36 -11.58 20.04
N ASN A 508 -8.59 -11.07 19.95
CA ASN A 508 -9.57 -11.16 21.02
C ASN A 508 -10.47 -12.40 20.91
N ALA A 509 -11.20 -12.71 21.99
CA ALA A 509 -12.11 -13.86 22.06
C ALA A 509 -13.24 -13.82 21.01
N THR A 510 -13.55 -12.63 20.49
CA THR A 510 -14.49 -12.41 19.38
C THR A 510 -13.98 -12.92 18.03
N GLY A 511 -12.68 -13.20 17.93
CA GLY A 511 -11.95 -13.50 16.70
C GLY A 511 -11.36 -12.27 16.00
N GLY A 512 -11.82 -11.07 16.36
CA GLY A 512 -11.29 -9.82 15.82
C GLY A 512 -10.00 -9.38 16.51
N PHE A 513 -9.38 -8.36 15.94
CA PHE A 513 -8.18 -7.71 16.46
C PHE A 513 -8.50 -6.25 16.75
N SER A 514 -7.96 -5.78 17.86
CA SER A 514 -7.92 -4.37 18.27
C SER A 514 -6.60 -3.72 17.83
N GLU A 515 -6.49 -2.40 17.93
CA GLU A 515 -5.30 -1.69 17.46
C GLU A 515 -4.08 -1.84 18.40
N TYR A 516 -4.02 -1.14 19.53
CA TYR A 516 -2.81 -1.09 20.38
C TYR A 516 -2.64 -2.27 21.34
N GLU A 517 -3.75 -2.77 21.88
CA GLU A 517 -3.74 -3.75 22.99
C GLU A 517 -4.93 -4.69 22.85
N SER A 518 -4.82 -5.91 23.37
CA SER A 518 -5.97 -6.80 23.47
C SER A 518 -7.05 -6.19 24.36
N ARG A 519 -8.30 -6.60 24.15
CA ARG A 519 -9.45 -6.15 24.95
C ARG A 519 -9.32 -6.64 26.38
N ARG A 520 -9.14 -5.70 27.31
CA ARG A 520 -9.01 -5.98 28.76
C ARG A 520 -10.30 -5.74 29.55
N GLY A 521 -11.32 -5.12 28.94
CA GLY A 521 -12.55 -4.70 29.61
C GLY A 521 -13.83 -5.14 28.90
N SER A 522 -14.95 -5.04 29.62
CA SER A 522 -16.30 -5.25 29.06
C SER A 522 -16.78 -4.00 28.32
N PRO A 523 -17.57 -4.13 27.24
CA PRO A 523 -18.24 -2.99 26.60
C PRO A 523 -19.12 -2.18 27.56
N LEU A 524 -19.55 -2.74 28.69
CA LEU A 524 -20.28 -2.01 29.74
C LEU A 524 -19.46 -0.85 30.34
N LEU A 525 -18.14 -0.83 30.18
CA LEU A 525 -17.31 0.31 30.59
C LEU A 525 -17.66 1.58 29.83
N GLU A 526 -18.28 1.49 28.65
CA GLU A 526 -18.77 2.65 27.91
C GLU A 526 -19.81 3.46 28.72
N TRP A 527 -20.48 2.86 29.72
CA TRP A 527 -21.35 3.60 30.63
C TRP A 527 -20.61 4.64 31.48
N LEU A 528 -19.28 4.52 31.59
CA LEU A 528 -18.38 5.43 32.29
C LEU A 528 -17.68 6.42 31.33
N ASN A 529 -18.06 6.46 30.05
CA ASN A 529 -17.52 7.44 29.12
C ASN A 529 -17.86 8.87 29.57
N ALA A 530 -16.82 9.63 29.89
CA ALA A 530 -16.90 11.01 30.39
C ALA A 530 -16.45 12.06 29.37
N ALA A 531 -16.11 11.66 28.13
CA ALA A 531 -15.51 12.57 27.14
C ALA A 531 -16.52 13.46 26.41
N GLU A 532 -17.80 13.07 26.40
CA GLU A 532 -18.95 13.77 25.79
C GLU A 532 -18.90 13.93 24.26
N VAL A 533 -17.74 14.22 23.69
CA VAL A 533 -17.53 14.44 22.24
C VAL A 533 -17.13 13.18 21.49
N PHE A 534 -16.71 12.10 22.17
CA PHE A 534 -16.20 10.87 21.55
C PHE A 534 -16.99 9.62 21.98
N GLY A 535 -17.15 8.68 21.05
CA GLY A 535 -17.83 7.40 21.29
C GLY A 535 -16.91 6.19 21.13
N GLY A 536 -17.22 5.11 21.84
CA GLY A 536 -16.48 3.84 21.72
C GLY A 536 -15.02 3.96 22.19
N ILE A 537 -14.81 4.61 23.33
CA ILE A 537 -13.46 4.98 23.79
C ILE A 537 -13.03 4.24 25.05
N MET A 538 -13.91 3.50 25.72
CA MET A 538 -13.59 3.01 27.06
C MET A 538 -12.77 1.72 27.06
N ILE A 539 -12.75 0.95 25.98
CA ILE A 539 -11.96 -0.29 25.84
C ILE A 539 -11.36 -0.40 24.44
N SER A 540 -10.39 -1.28 24.26
CA SER A 540 -9.92 -1.66 22.92
C SER A 540 -11.02 -2.50 22.23
N TYR A 541 -11.63 -1.93 21.19
CA TYR A 541 -12.65 -2.59 20.38
C TYR A 541 -12.01 -3.39 19.25
N ASP A 542 -12.75 -4.34 18.69
CA ASP A 542 -12.27 -5.06 17.51
C ASP A 542 -12.69 -4.28 16.26
N HIS A 543 -11.83 -4.25 15.26
CA HIS A 543 -12.06 -3.46 14.06
C HIS A 543 -11.90 -4.34 12.81
N VAL A 544 -12.71 -4.07 11.79
CA VAL A 544 -12.70 -4.83 10.51
C VAL A 544 -11.34 -4.72 9.84
N GLU A 545 -10.76 -3.54 9.93
CA GLU A 545 -9.53 -3.10 9.28
C GLU A 545 -8.32 -3.75 9.96
N CYS A 546 -8.22 -3.59 11.29
CA CYS A 546 -7.17 -4.24 12.10
C CYS A 546 -7.21 -5.77 11.98
N THR A 547 -8.42 -6.34 11.96
CA THR A 547 -8.62 -7.79 11.81
C THR A 547 -8.14 -8.28 10.45
N THR A 548 -8.51 -7.57 9.37
CA THR A 548 -8.14 -7.95 8.01
C THR A 548 -6.63 -7.83 7.79
N ALA A 549 -6.04 -6.68 8.12
CA ALA A 549 -4.61 -6.45 7.97
C ALA A 549 -3.80 -7.56 8.67
N SER A 550 -4.15 -7.86 9.92
CA SER A 550 -3.51 -8.92 10.72
C SER A 550 -3.51 -10.28 10.01
N ILE A 551 -4.67 -10.72 9.49
CA ILE A 551 -4.76 -12.07 8.91
C ILE A 551 -4.21 -12.16 7.49
N THR A 552 -4.25 -11.10 6.70
CA THR A 552 -3.71 -11.09 5.34
C THR A 552 -2.18 -11.06 5.39
N ALA A 553 -1.59 -10.30 6.32
CA ALA A 553 -0.16 -10.31 6.59
C ALA A 553 0.33 -11.69 7.07
N MET A 554 -0.34 -12.29 8.06
CA MET A 554 0.02 -13.64 8.54
C MET A 554 -0.20 -14.74 7.46
N SER A 555 -1.21 -14.58 6.60
CA SER A 555 -1.42 -15.48 5.46
C SER A 555 -0.27 -15.38 4.45
N LEU A 556 0.20 -14.16 4.15
CA LEU A 556 1.36 -13.96 3.30
C LEU A 556 2.63 -14.54 3.93
N PHE A 557 2.86 -14.30 5.23
CA PHE A 557 3.97 -14.87 5.98
C PHE A 557 4.01 -16.40 5.88
N SER A 558 2.86 -17.05 6.05
CA SER A 558 2.74 -18.51 6.03
C SER A 558 3.12 -19.14 4.67
N ARG A 559 3.12 -18.37 3.58
CA ARG A 559 3.60 -18.86 2.27
C ARG A 559 5.11 -19.09 2.25
N PHE A 560 5.87 -18.30 3.00
CA PHE A 560 7.33 -18.37 3.06
C PHE A 560 7.84 -19.13 4.28
N TYR A 561 7.05 -19.16 5.35
CA TYR A 561 7.37 -19.83 6.61
C TYR A 561 6.23 -20.79 7.02
N PRO A 562 5.96 -21.85 6.23
CA PRO A 562 4.75 -22.68 6.39
C PRO A 562 4.70 -23.48 7.69
N ASP A 563 5.84 -23.73 8.34
CA ASP A 563 5.91 -24.53 9.57
C ASP A 563 5.78 -23.69 10.86
N TYR A 564 5.97 -22.37 10.79
CA TYR A 564 6.02 -21.53 11.98
C TYR A 564 4.62 -21.17 12.47
N ARG A 565 4.22 -21.74 13.62
CA ARG A 565 2.91 -21.53 14.28
C ARG A 565 1.71 -21.73 13.35
N ALA A 566 1.84 -22.64 12.38
CA ALA A 566 0.89 -22.87 11.29
C ALA A 566 -0.56 -23.06 11.79
N GLU A 567 -0.75 -23.92 12.80
CA GLU A 567 -2.07 -24.21 13.36
C GLU A 567 -2.68 -23.00 14.08
N GLU A 568 -1.86 -22.20 14.77
CA GLU A 568 -2.32 -20.99 15.46
C GLU A 568 -2.73 -19.91 14.47
N ILE A 569 -1.93 -19.69 13.42
CA ILE A 569 -2.26 -18.74 12.34
C ILE A 569 -3.54 -19.17 11.62
N LYS A 570 -3.67 -20.46 11.29
CA LYS A 570 -4.88 -21.01 10.66
C LYS A 570 -6.11 -20.83 11.54
N ALA A 571 -6.00 -21.12 12.83
CA ALA A 571 -7.08 -20.91 13.80
C ALA A 571 -7.45 -19.42 13.93
N ALA A 572 -6.44 -18.53 13.99
CA ALA A 572 -6.64 -17.09 14.06
C ALA A 572 -7.37 -16.57 12.82
N LYS A 573 -6.94 -16.98 11.62
CA LYS A 573 -7.59 -16.64 10.34
C LYS A 573 -9.05 -17.06 10.30
N HIS A 574 -9.35 -18.28 10.72
CA HIS A 574 -10.73 -18.77 10.74
C HIS A 574 -11.63 -17.95 11.69
N LYS A 575 -11.15 -17.64 12.90
CA LYS A 575 -11.91 -16.82 13.86
C LYS A 575 -12.12 -15.38 13.34
N ALA A 576 -11.12 -14.81 12.69
CA ALA A 576 -11.17 -13.48 12.12
C ALA A 576 -12.19 -13.36 10.98
N VAL A 577 -12.21 -14.30 10.03
CA VAL A 577 -13.23 -14.30 8.97
C VAL A 577 -14.65 -14.43 9.55
N ASN A 578 -14.83 -15.26 10.59
CA ASN A 578 -16.11 -15.36 11.29
C ASN A 578 -16.48 -14.06 12.02
N TYR A 579 -15.49 -13.31 12.53
CA TYR A 579 -15.70 -11.96 13.05
C TYR A 579 -16.22 -11.02 11.96
N ILE A 580 -15.53 -10.93 10.81
CA ILE A 580 -15.87 -10.06 9.68
C ILE A 580 -17.31 -10.29 9.21
N LYS A 581 -17.72 -11.56 9.05
CA LYS A 581 -19.09 -11.92 8.67
C LYS A 581 -20.13 -11.51 9.71
N ARG A 582 -19.82 -11.67 11.00
CA ARG A 582 -20.74 -11.39 12.10
C ARG A 582 -21.01 -9.89 12.26
N VAL A 583 -20.02 -9.04 11.94
CA VAL A 583 -20.14 -7.59 12.07
C VAL A 583 -20.58 -6.89 10.78
N GLN A 584 -20.93 -7.64 9.72
CA GLN A 584 -21.58 -7.07 8.54
C GLN A 584 -22.99 -6.59 8.91
N ASN A 585 -23.33 -5.37 8.51
CA ASN A 585 -24.66 -4.81 8.68
C ASN A 585 -25.70 -5.53 7.80
N PRO A 586 -27.00 -5.44 8.13
CA PRO A 586 -28.08 -6.03 7.32
C PRO A 586 -28.11 -5.55 5.87
N ASP A 587 -27.68 -4.32 5.58
CA ASP A 587 -27.61 -3.77 4.22
C ASP A 587 -26.38 -4.23 3.41
N GLY A 588 -25.49 -5.04 4.02
CA GLY A 588 -24.27 -5.55 3.38
C GLY A 588 -23.01 -4.75 3.69
N SER A 589 -23.14 -3.58 4.33
CA SER A 589 -22.01 -2.72 4.66
C SER A 589 -21.23 -3.18 5.90
N TRP A 590 -20.03 -2.63 6.08
CA TRP A 590 -19.24 -2.73 7.31
C TRP A 590 -18.88 -1.33 7.81
N TYR A 591 -18.92 -1.10 9.11
CA TYR A 591 -18.59 0.21 9.68
C TYR A 591 -17.07 0.40 9.83
N GLY A 592 -16.54 1.48 9.24
CA GLY A 592 -15.13 1.87 9.37
C GLY A 592 -14.87 2.78 10.56
N ASN A 593 -13.80 2.50 11.30
CA ASN A 593 -13.43 3.23 12.52
C ASN A 593 -12.21 4.15 12.34
N TRP A 594 -11.37 3.90 11.32
CA TRP A 594 -10.10 4.61 11.11
C TRP A 594 -10.03 5.39 9.78
N GLY A 595 -10.97 5.09 8.87
CA GLY A 595 -11.20 5.82 7.62
C GLY A 595 -12.69 5.98 7.40
N ILE A 596 -13.11 7.03 6.69
CA ILE A 596 -14.51 7.40 6.48
C ILE A 596 -15.11 6.60 5.31
N CYS A 597 -16.10 5.75 5.50
CA CYS A 597 -16.43 4.94 6.68
C CYS A 597 -16.76 3.54 6.14
N TYR A 598 -17.89 3.41 5.44
CA TYR A 598 -18.32 2.14 4.87
C TYR A 598 -17.53 1.75 3.63
N THR A 599 -17.11 2.72 2.81
CA THR A 599 -16.23 2.44 1.65
C THR A 599 -14.86 1.93 2.09
N TYR A 600 -14.31 2.51 3.15
CA TYR A 600 -13.05 2.08 3.77
C TYR A 600 -13.14 0.67 4.35
N ALA A 601 -14.13 0.40 5.19
CA ALA A 601 -14.27 -0.93 5.81
C ALA A 601 -14.61 -2.02 4.79
N ALA A 602 -15.33 -1.70 3.71
CA ALA A 602 -15.64 -2.68 2.66
C ALA A 602 -14.37 -3.17 1.94
N LEU A 603 -13.36 -2.32 1.75
CA LEU A 603 -12.07 -2.71 1.19
C LEU A 603 -11.44 -3.85 2.00
N PHE A 604 -11.34 -3.65 3.31
CA PHE A 604 -10.76 -4.66 4.21
C PHE A 604 -11.66 -5.89 4.32
N ALA A 605 -12.96 -5.72 4.49
CA ALA A 605 -13.87 -6.86 4.64
C ALA A 605 -13.87 -7.77 3.40
N LEU A 606 -13.90 -7.21 2.20
CA LEU A 606 -13.91 -7.98 0.96
C LEU A 606 -12.54 -8.62 0.68
N GLU A 607 -11.43 -7.96 1.03
CA GLU A 607 -10.09 -8.58 1.00
C GLU A 607 -10.02 -9.80 1.94
N SER A 608 -10.56 -9.67 3.16
CA SER A 608 -10.60 -10.74 4.16
C SER A 608 -11.37 -11.96 3.66
N LEU A 609 -12.55 -11.75 3.08
CA LEU A 609 -13.38 -12.80 2.50
C LEU A 609 -12.68 -13.45 1.29
N SER A 610 -12.13 -12.65 0.39
CA SER A 610 -11.36 -13.14 -0.77
C SER A 610 -10.18 -14.03 -0.35
N SER A 611 -9.50 -13.68 0.76
CA SER A 611 -8.37 -14.45 1.29
C SER A 611 -8.70 -15.91 1.68
N VAL A 612 -9.98 -16.27 1.78
CA VAL A 612 -10.46 -17.65 2.03
C VAL A 612 -11.29 -18.21 0.87
N GLY A 613 -11.25 -17.57 -0.31
CA GLY A 613 -11.99 -17.99 -1.51
C GLY A 613 -13.46 -17.55 -1.52
N GLU A 614 -13.85 -16.62 -0.65
CA GLU A 614 -15.20 -16.07 -0.59
C GLU A 614 -15.31 -14.78 -1.41
N THR A 615 -15.72 -14.94 -2.66
CA THR A 615 -15.87 -13.89 -3.66
C THR A 615 -17.36 -13.65 -3.95
N TYR A 616 -17.66 -12.71 -4.84
CA TYR A 616 -19.03 -12.40 -5.26
C TYR A 616 -19.79 -13.65 -5.74
N ARG A 617 -19.13 -14.58 -6.43
CA ARG A 617 -19.82 -15.80 -6.92
C ARG A 617 -20.06 -16.84 -5.83
N THR A 618 -19.23 -16.86 -4.78
CA THR A 618 -19.19 -17.96 -3.81
C THR A 618 -19.75 -17.59 -2.44
N SER A 619 -19.90 -16.30 -2.12
CA SER A 619 -20.33 -15.84 -0.79
C SER A 619 -21.45 -14.82 -0.84
N GLU A 620 -22.50 -15.03 -0.04
CA GLU A 620 -23.57 -14.06 0.18
C GLU A 620 -23.07 -12.78 0.85
N TYR A 621 -22.11 -12.90 1.77
CA TYR A 621 -21.50 -11.74 2.44
C TYR A 621 -20.80 -10.84 1.43
N SER A 622 -20.00 -11.42 0.52
CA SER A 622 -19.32 -10.68 -0.54
C SER A 622 -20.31 -10.05 -1.52
N ARG A 623 -21.39 -10.76 -1.92
CA ARG A 623 -22.45 -10.19 -2.78
C ARG A 623 -23.11 -8.97 -2.19
N ARG A 624 -23.58 -9.08 -0.94
CA ARG A 624 -24.25 -7.97 -0.25
C ARG A 624 -23.31 -6.77 -0.07
N GLY A 625 -22.03 -7.02 0.20
CA GLY A 625 -21.01 -5.98 0.22
C GLY A 625 -20.85 -5.25 -1.11
N CYS A 626 -20.72 -5.99 -2.22
CA CYS A 626 -20.64 -5.40 -3.56
C CYS A 626 -21.92 -4.64 -3.94
N GLU A 627 -23.10 -5.21 -3.67
CA GLU A 627 -24.41 -4.60 -3.96
C GLU A 627 -24.60 -3.28 -3.19
N PHE A 628 -24.20 -3.25 -1.91
CA PHE A 628 -24.16 -2.03 -1.13
C PHE A 628 -23.31 -0.96 -1.81
N LEU A 629 -22.06 -1.28 -2.18
CA LEU A 629 -21.15 -0.32 -2.81
C LEU A 629 -21.70 0.19 -4.15
N LEU A 630 -22.20 -0.71 -5.01
CA LEU A 630 -22.77 -0.36 -6.31
C LEU A 630 -23.97 0.57 -6.18
N SER A 631 -24.79 0.40 -5.13
CA SER A 631 -25.93 1.29 -4.86
C SER A 631 -25.53 2.74 -4.55
N LYS A 632 -24.25 3.02 -4.29
CA LYS A 632 -23.70 4.34 -3.94
C LYS A 632 -22.85 4.98 -5.04
N GLN A 633 -22.72 4.32 -6.21
CA GLN A 633 -21.95 4.89 -7.32
C GLN A 633 -22.67 6.14 -7.87
N LYS A 634 -21.93 7.23 -8.03
CA LYS A 634 -22.45 8.48 -8.58
C LYS A 634 -22.47 8.45 -10.12
N GLU A 635 -23.11 9.44 -10.73
CA GLU A 635 -23.22 9.56 -12.20
C GLU A 635 -21.86 9.74 -12.88
N ASP A 636 -20.91 10.41 -12.23
CA ASP A 636 -19.53 10.59 -12.71
C ASP A 636 -18.68 9.31 -12.68
N GLY A 637 -19.20 8.23 -12.08
CA GLY A 637 -18.54 6.94 -11.97
C GLY A 637 -17.79 6.71 -10.66
N GLY A 638 -17.64 7.75 -9.82
CA GLY A 638 -16.94 7.64 -8.55
C GLY A 638 -17.85 7.36 -7.36
N TRP A 639 -17.23 7.30 -6.19
CA TRP A 639 -17.88 7.19 -4.88
C TRP A 639 -17.47 8.35 -3.99
N GLY A 640 -18.39 8.81 -3.17
CA GLY A 640 -18.17 9.92 -2.25
C GLY A 640 -19.04 9.76 -1.01
N GLU A 641 -18.41 9.72 0.16
CA GLU A 641 -18.98 9.47 1.47
C GLU A 641 -18.56 10.62 2.40
N SER A 642 -19.55 11.24 3.04
CA SER A 642 -19.36 12.35 3.97
C SER A 642 -18.87 11.84 5.33
N TYR A 643 -18.10 12.65 6.05
CA TYR A 643 -17.69 12.37 7.43
C TYR A 643 -18.87 12.07 8.36
N LEU A 644 -20.05 12.64 8.07
CA LEU A 644 -21.29 12.40 8.80
C LEU A 644 -21.67 10.92 8.84
N SER A 645 -21.14 10.10 7.91
CA SER A 645 -21.37 8.67 7.91
C SER A 645 -20.84 7.97 9.17
N SER A 646 -19.72 8.47 9.69
CA SER A 646 -19.11 7.99 10.92
C SER A 646 -19.93 8.43 12.15
N GLU A 647 -20.34 9.70 12.18
CA GLU A 647 -21.11 10.26 13.30
C GLU A 647 -22.51 9.64 13.41
N LEU A 648 -23.23 9.56 12.29
CA LEU A 648 -24.63 9.12 12.24
C LEU A 648 -24.77 7.60 12.14
N HIS A 649 -23.66 6.87 11.97
CA HIS A 649 -23.65 5.42 11.74
C HIS A 649 -24.59 4.99 10.60
N VAL A 650 -24.63 5.77 9.52
CA VAL A 650 -25.36 5.47 8.28
C VAL A 650 -24.61 6.04 7.09
N TYR A 651 -24.62 5.35 5.95
CA TYR A 651 -23.96 5.88 4.75
C TYR A 651 -24.57 7.22 4.34
N THR A 652 -23.78 8.29 4.40
CA THR A 652 -24.17 9.64 4.02
C THR A 652 -23.42 10.03 2.76
N GLN A 653 -24.13 10.12 1.64
CA GLN A 653 -23.55 10.44 0.35
C GLN A 653 -22.92 11.84 0.38
N HIS A 654 -21.65 11.93 -0.01
CA HIS A 654 -20.97 13.22 -0.22
C HIS A 654 -21.46 13.90 -1.50
N GLU A 655 -21.40 15.23 -1.52
CA GLU A 655 -21.84 16.06 -2.65
C GLU A 655 -21.10 15.70 -3.94
N MET A 656 -19.79 15.46 -3.85
CA MET A 656 -18.92 15.03 -4.95
C MET A 656 -18.35 13.63 -4.72
N SER A 657 -18.01 12.91 -5.79
CA SER A 657 -17.11 11.75 -5.70
C SER A 657 -15.77 12.15 -5.09
N GLN A 658 -15.10 11.26 -4.40
CA GLN A 658 -13.77 11.44 -3.84
C GLN A 658 -12.81 10.41 -4.43
N VAL A 659 -11.61 10.83 -4.83
CA VAL A 659 -10.56 10.01 -5.46
C VAL A 659 -10.17 8.85 -4.54
N VAL A 660 -9.97 9.10 -3.25
CA VAL A 660 -9.56 8.08 -2.28
C VAL A 660 -10.66 7.03 -2.10
N GLN A 661 -11.90 7.44 -1.84
CA GLN A 661 -13.01 6.52 -1.65
C GLN A 661 -13.36 5.77 -2.94
N THR A 662 -13.24 6.41 -4.09
CA THR A 662 -13.37 5.74 -5.41
C THR A 662 -12.32 4.64 -5.56
N ALA A 663 -11.06 4.90 -5.19
CA ALA A 663 -10.02 3.89 -5.23
C ALA A 663 -10.31 2.72 -4.27
N TRP A 664 -10.77 2.98 -3.04
CA TRP A 664 -11.18 1.94 -2.10
C TRP A 664 -12.29 1.06 -2.66
N VAL A 665 -13.32 1.65 -3.28
CA VAL A 665 -14.44 0.87 -3.84
C VAL A 665 -14.00 0.08 -5.07
N CYS A 666 -13.20 0.66 -5.96
CA CYS A 666 -12.63 -0.08 -7.09
C CYS A 666 -11.85 -1.31 -6.60
N LEU A 667 -10.97 -1.15 -5.62
CA LEU A 667 -10.22 -2.25 -5.01
C LEU A 667 -11.15 -3.27 -4.34
N SER A 668 -12.16 -2.81 -3.60
CA SER A 668 -13.17 -3.66 -2.95
C SER A 668 -13.86 -4.59 -3.93
N LEU A 669 -14.31 -4.04 -5.08
CA LEU A 669 -14.99 -4.81 -6.12
C LEU A 669 -14.03 -5.78 -6.84
N MET A 670 -12.76 -5.38 -7.02
CA MET A 670 -11.71 -6.24 -7.58
C MET A 670 -11.40 -7.42 -6.64
N GLU A 671 -11.19 -7.18 -5.34
CA GLU A 671 -10.93 -8.23 -4.35
C GLU A 671 -12.08 -9.24 -4.28
N ALA A 672 -13.31 -8.78 -4.49
CA ALA A 672 -14.49 -9.62 -4.50
C ALA A 672 -14.72 -10.39 -5.82
N ASP A 673 -13.84 -10.30 -6.82
CA ASP A 673 -14.06 -10.83 -8.18
C ASP A 673 -15.45 -10.45 -8.74
N TYR A 674 -15.83 -9.18 -8.60
CA TYR A 674 -17.13 -8.71 -9.10
C TYR A 674 -17.22 -8.92 -10.62
N PRO A 675 -18.28 -9.58 -11.14
CA PRO A 675 -18.27 -10.10 -12.52
C PRO A 675 -18.48 -9.05 -13.60
N ASP A 676 -19.03 -7.89 -13.29
CA ASP A 676 -19.25 -6.81 -14.27
C ASP A 676 -18.15 -5.75 -14.14
N PRO A 677 -17.31 -5.56 -15.17
CA PRO A 677 -16.21 -4.60 -15.11
C PRO A 677 -16.66 -3.14 -15.23
N GLU A 678 -17.88 -2.85 -15.69
CA GLU A 678 -18.28 -1.47 -16.03
C GLU A 678 -18.28 -0.51 -14.83
N PRO A 679 -18.80 -0.85 -13.63
CA PRO A 679 -18.71 0.02 -12.47
C PRO A 679 -17.27 0.37 -12.09
N ILE A 680 -16.36 -0.61 -12.17
CA ILE A 680 -14.93 -0.43 -11.91
C ILE A 680 -14.32 0.49 -12.98
N ARG A 681 -14.58 0.23 -14.26
CA ARG A 681 -14.08 1.04 -15.39
C ARG A 681 -14.48 2.51 -15.25
N ARG A 682 -15.71 2.79 -14.85
CA ARG A 682 -16.19 4.15 -14.57
C ARG A 682 -15.44 4.82 -13.41
N GLY A 683 -15.18 4.08 -12.33
CA GLY A 683 -14.35 4.55 -11.22
C GLY A 683 -12.91 4.85 -11.64
N ILE A 684 -12.26 3.94 -12.38
CA ILE A 684 -10.91 4.14 -12.94
C ILE A 684 -10.85 5.37 -13.85
N LYS A 685 -11.85 5.57 -14.71
CA LYS A 685 -11.95 6.76 -15.56
C LYS A 685 -12.03 8.04 -14.73
N LEU A 686 -12.77 8.04 -13.62
CA LEU A 686 -12.81 9.17 -12.70
C LEU A 686 -11.44 9.46 -12.10
N LEU A 687 -10.75 8.44 -11.57
CA LEU A 687 -9.40 8.58 -11.01
C LEU A 687 -8.43 9.22 -12.02
N MET A 688 -8.40 8.71 -13.26
CA MET A 688 -7.56 9.26 -14.33
C MET A 688 -7.94 10.69 -14.69
N SER A 689 -9.23 11.02 -14.71
CA SER A 689 -9.72 12.37 -15.07
C SER A 689 -9.36 13.44 -14.03
N ARG A 690 -9.10 13.05 -12.78
CA ARG A 690 -8.75 13.95 -11.66
C ARG A 690 -7.24 14.14 -11.50
N GLN A 691 -6.42 13.37 -12.22
CA GLN A 691 -4.96 13.48 -12.17
C GLN A 691 -4.50 14.81 -12.82
N GLN A 692 -3.63 15.52 -12.13
CA GLN A 692 -3.02 16.77 -12.60
C GLN A 692 -1.91 16.50 -13.62
N THR A 693 -1.50 17.53 -14.37
CA THR A 693 -0.48 17.41 -15.43
C THR A 693 0.89 17.00 -14.91
N ASN A 694 1.20 17.27 -13.64
CA ASN A 694 2.44 16.85 -12.99
C ASN A 694 2.38 15.43 -12.40
N GLY A 695 1.24 14.74 -12.49
CA GLY A 695 1.00 13.39 -11.97
C GLY A 695 0.28 13.32 -10.62
N GLU A 696 0.14 14.43 -9.89
CA GLU A 696 -0.51 14.40 -8.58
C GLU A 696 -2.04 14.31 -8.64
N TRP A 697 -2.65 13.96 -7.50
CA TRP A 697 -4.06 14.24 -7.24
C TRP A 697 -4.18 15.36 -6.21
N LEU A 698 -5.19 16.23 -6.38
CA LEU A 698 -5.45 17.30 -5.42
C LEU A 698 -6.12 16.75 -4.16
N GLN A 699 -5.89 17.42 -3.04
CA GLN A 699 -6.59 17.10 -1.80
C GLN A 699 -8.08 17.41 -1.96
N GLU A 700 -8.93 16.48 -1.58
CA GLU A 700 -10.39 16.67 -1.54
C GLU A 700 -10.84 16.65 -0.06
N SER A 701 -12.01 16.12 0.27
CA SER A 701 -12.49 16.04 1.65
C SER A 701 -11.65 15.08 2.49
N ILE A 702 -11.70 15.27 3.81
CA ILE A 702 -10.93 14.51 4.79
C ILE A 702 -11.26 13.00 4.74
N GLU A 703 -10.25 12.15 4.91
CA GLU A 703 -10.38 10.70 4.69
C GLU A 703 -10.42 9.87 5.98
N GLY A 704 -9.79 10.36 7.04
CA GLY A 704 -9.61 9.65 8.30
C GLY A 704 -10.64 10.04 9.35
N VAL A 705 -10.90 9.12 10.26
CA VAL A 705 -11.75 9.33 11.44
C VAL A 705 -11.16 8.57 12.62
N PHE A 706 -11.42 9.03 13.83
CA PHE A 706 -11.26 8.24 15.05
C PHE A 706 -12.40 8.54 16.02
N ASN A 707 -12.75 7.52 16.82
CA ASN A 707 -13.79 7.60 17.86
C ASN A 707 -15.13 8.19 17.37
N MET A 708 -15.49 7.83 16.12
CA MET A 708 -16.77 8.11 15.45
C MET A 708 -16.99 9.58 15.03
N SER A 709 -16.53 10.55 15.82
CA SER A 709 -16.92 11.96 15.69
C SER A 709 -15.78 12.91 15.32
N CYS A 710 -14.53 12.46 15.22
CA CYS A 710 -13.40 13.35 14.96
C CYS A 710 -12.60 12.93 13.73
N MET A 711 -12.49 13.85 12.78
CA MET A 711 -11.85 13.60 11.50
C MET A 711 -10.37 13.96 11.54
N ILE A 712 -9.57 13.22 10.79
CA ILE A 712 -8.12 13.40 10.67
C ILE A 712 -7.66 13.20 9.22
N SER A 713 -6.73 14.02 8.76
CA SER A 713 -6.28 14.00 7.36
C SER A 713 -5.29 12.87 7.11
N TYR A 714 -5.42 12.20 5.96
CA TYR A 714 -4.38 11.31 5.42
C TYR A 714 -4.01 11.75 4.00
N PRO A 715 -3.27 12.86 3.83
CA PRO A 715 -3.06 13.49 2.52
C PRO A 715 -2.30 12.62 1.51
N ASN A 716 -1.60 11.59 1.98
CA ASN A 716 -0.90 10.64 1.12
C ASN A 716 -1.85 9.57 0.52
N TYR A 717 -3.06 9.40 1.05
CA TYR A 717 -4.07 8.45 0.55
C TYR A 717 -4.41 8.70 -0.92
N LYS A 718 -4.45 9.96 -1.35
CA LYS A 718 -4.71 10.36 -2.73
C LYS A 718 -3.61 9.93 -3.72
N PHE A 719 -2.49 9.39 -3.25
CA PHE A 719 -1.44 8.83 -4.11
C PHE A 719 -1.51 7.30 -4.13
N TYR A 720 -1.26 6.64 -2.99
CA TYR A 720 -1.08 5.19 -3.01
C TYR A 720 -2.37 4.40 -3.24
N TRP A 721 -3.55 4.91 -2.84
CA TRP A 721 -4.80 4.21 -3.16
C TRP A 721 -5.14 4.30 -4.65
N PRO A 722 -5.10 5.48 -5.31
CA PRO A 722 -5.24 5.54 -6.77
C PRO A 722 -4.17 4.74 -7.50
N ILE A 723 -2.88 4.83 -7.12
CA ILE A 723 -1.82 4.03 -7.75
C ILE A 723 -2.15 2.52 -7.67
N ARG A 724 -2.58 2.04 -6.50
CA ARG A 724 -2.97 0.64 -6.30
C ARG A 724 -4.21 0.27 -7.12
N ALA A 725 -5.21 1.14 -7.19
CA ALA A 725 -6.46 0.90 -7.91
C ALA A 725 -6.32 1.00 -9.44
N LEU A 726 -5.43 1.86 -9.93
CA LEU A 726 -5.20 2.14 -11.36
C LEU A 726 -4.44 1.02 -12.08
N VAL A 727 -3.84 0.08 -11.35
CA VAL A 727 -3.27 -1.11 -11.95
C VAL A 727 -4.08 -2.32 -11.48
N PRO A 728 -5.33 -2.50 -11.97
CA PRO A 728 -5.92 -3.83 -11.91
C PRO A 728 -4.99 -4.75 -12.69
N GLY A 729 -4.64 -5.90 -12.11
CA GLY A 729 -3.82 -6.89 -12.80
C GLY A 729 -4.43 -7.19 -14.16
N SER A 730 -3.83 -6.67 -15.24
CA SER A 730 -4.29 -6.96 -16.60
C SER A 730 -4.32 -8.47 -16.79
N ALA A 731 -5.06 -8.98 -17.77
CA ALA A 731 -5.03 -10.41 -18.06
C ALA A 731 -3.60 -10.92 -18.33
N LEU A 732 -2.74 -10.05 -18.89
CA LEU A 732 -1.31 -10.29 -19.02
C LEU A 732 -0.59 -10.31 -17.66
N GLY A 733 -0.91 -9.40 -16.74
CA GLY A 733 -0.42 -9.41 -15.37
C GLY A 733 -0.83 -10.67 -14.61
N TYR A 734 -2.11 -11.04 -14.69
CA TYR A 734 -2.63 -12.32 -14.17
C TYR A 734 -1.88 -13.51 -14.75
N LEU A 735 -1.70 -13.56 -16.08
CA LEU A 735 -0.98 -14.65 -16.75
C LEU A 735 0.47 -14.76 -16.23
N ARG A 736 1.16 -13.64 -16.03
CA ARG A 736 2.53 -13.59 -15.47
C ARG A 736 2.61 -14.11 -14.03
N THR A 737 1.55 -14.00 -13.24
CA THR A 737 1.53 -14.61 -11.90
C THR A 737 1.47 -16.13 -11.93
N ARG A 738 1.12 -16.74 -13.07
CA ARG A 738 0.80 -18.17 -13.19
C ARG A 738 1.69 -18.94 -14.15
N SER A 739 2.25 -18.28 -15.16
CA SER A 739 3.06 -18.89 -16.22
C SER A 739 4.19 -17.94 -16.66
N LEU A 740 5.31 -18.52 -17.13
CA LEU A 740 6.35 -17.75 -17.81
C LEU A 740 5.84 -17.37 -19.21
N VAL A 741 5.78 -16.06 -19.49
CA VAL A 741 5.20 -15.55 -20.74
C VAL A 741 6.30 -15.35 -21.78
N ASP A 742 6.11 -15.99 -22.93
CA ASP A 742 6.98 -15.91 -24.10
C ASP A 742 6.28 -15.14 -25.23
N CYS A 743 7.04 -14.45 -26.10
CA CYS A 743 6.48 -13.77 -27.26
C CYS A 743 6.67 -14.60 -28.55
N ASP A 744 5.65 -14.66 -29.41
CA ASP A 744 5.68 -15.40 -30.68
C ASP A 744 5.84 -14.44 -31.86
N THR A 745 7.02 -13.81 -31.99
CA THR A 745 7.27 -12.76 -32.98
C THR A 745 8.75 -12.58 -33.32
N LEU A 746 9.04 -12.03 -34.50
CA LEU A 746 10.36 -11.53 -34.84
C LEU A 746 10.46 -9.98 -34.87
N ASP A 747 9.43 -9.29 -34.36
CA ASP A 747 9.38 -7.83 -34.23
C ASP A 747 9.95 -7.36 -32.87
N ALA A 748 11.14 -6.78 -32.89
CA ALA A 748 11.79 -6.26 -31.68
C ALA A 748 11.01 -5.14 -30.97
N LYS A 749 10.17 -4.38 -31.70
CA LYS A 749 9.36 -3.30 -31.11
C LYS A 749 8.30 -3.88 -30.17
N VAL A 750 7.73 -5.04 -30.50
CA VAL A 750 6.76 -5.73 -29.65
C VAL A 750 7.44 -6.20 -28.35
N ALA A 751 8.61 -6.82 -28.47
CA ALA A 751 9.38 -7.29 -27.31
C ALA A 751 9.74 -6.13 -26.36
N GLN A 752 10.08 -4.96 -26.92
CA GLN A 752 10.36 -3.75 -26.16
C GLN A 752 9.11 -3.18 -25.46
N ALA A 753 7.97 -3.14 -26.15
CA ALA A 753 6.77 -2.45 -25.66
C ALA A 753 5.95 -3.28 -24.66
N LEU A 754 5.87 -4.60 -24.85
CA LEU A 754 4.94 -5.47 -24.11
C LEU A 754 5.65 -6.43 -23.14
N GLY A 755 6.97 -6.34 -23.03
CA GLY A 755 7.78 -7.14 -22.11
C GLY A 755 7.50 -6.87 -20.62
N PRO A 756 8.22 -7.53 -19.70
CA PRO A 756 9.28 -8.51 -19.97
C PRO A 756 8.73 -9.84 -20.52
N PHE A 757 9.54 -10.51 -21.33
CA PHE A 757 9.31 -11.86 -21.82
C PHE A 757 10.42 -12.79 -21.34
N GLN A 758 10.04 -14.03 -20.99
CA GLN A 758 10.98 -15.07 -20.64
C GLN A 758 11.70 -15.52 -21.92
N ASP A 759 11.01 -16.20 -22.84
CA ASP A 759 11.57 -16.62 -24.12
C ASP A 759 10.89 -15.93 -25.31
N CYS A 760 11.45 -16.10 -26.51
CA CYS A 760 10.83 -15.70 -27.76
C CYS A 760 10.84 -16.86 -28.75
N THR A 761 9.71 -17.12 -29.42
CA THR A 761 9.63 -18.16 -30.44
C THR A 761 9.42 -17.65 -31.84
N SER A 762 10.00 -18.37 -32.80
CA SER A 762 9.89 -18.10 -34.22
C SER A 762 9.53 -19.39 -34.98
N ASN A 763 9.10 -19.21 -36.22
CA ASN A 763 8.87 -20.25 -37.22
C ASN A 763 8.93 -19.61 -38.62
N GLN A 764 8.81 -20.41 -39.69
CA GLN A 764 8.92 -19.90 -41.06
C GLN A 764 7.84 -18.87 -41.41
N ALA A 765 6.63 -18.97 -40.84
CA ALA A 765 5.59 -17.96 -41.07
C ALA A 765 5.94 -16.63 -40.39
N ILE A 766 6.39 -16.67 -39.14
CA ILE A 766 6.82 -15.48 -38.40
C ILE A 766 8.01 -14.80 -39.09
N ALA A 767 8.99 -15.59 -39.54
CA ALA A 767 10.13 -15.08 -40.30
C ALA A 767 9.68 -14.43 -41.62
N LEU A 768 8.74 -15.04 -42.35
CA LEU A 768 8.19 -14.46 -43.57
C LEU A 768 7.46 -13.14 -43.28
N PHE A 769 6.58 -13.11 -42.28
CA PHE A 769 5.81 -11.91 -41.94
C PHE A 769 6.71 -10.76 -41.51
N GLU A 770 7.75 -11.04 -40.72
CA GLU A 770 8.71 -10.03 -40.32
C GLU A 770 9.53 -9.56 -41.52
N LEU A 771 10.22 -10.46 -42.21
CA LEU A 771 11.15 -10.12 -43.28
C LEU A 771 10.47 -9.50 -44.52
N SER A 772 9.16 -9.70 -44.69
CA SER A 772 8.38 -9.05 -45.75
C SER A 772 8.16 -7.55 -45.50
N LYS A 773 8.40 -7.05 -44.28
CA LYS A 773 8.25 -5.62 -43.97
C LYS A 773 9.24 -4.77 -44.79
N PRO A 774 8.83 -3.60 -45.30
CA PRO A 774 9.69 -2.76 -46.15
C PRO A 774 11.04 -2.38 -45.52
N GLU A 775 11.09 -2.25 -44.18
CA GLU A 775 12.28 -1.88 -43.42
C GLU A 775 13.42 -2.91 -43.48
N HIS A 776 13.14 -4.16 -43.89
CA HIS A 776 14.16 -5.21 -44.01
C HIS A 776 14.71 -5.38 -45.43
N LYS A 777 14.31 -4.54 -46.39
CA LYS A 777 14.74 -4.65 -47.79
C LYS A 777 16.27 -4.71 -47.95
N GLU A 778 16.99 -3.79 -47.32
CA GLU A 778 18.46 -3.76 -47.37
C GLU A 778 19.07 -4.98 -46.69
N ARG A 779 18.49 -5.41 -45.57
CA ARG A 779 18.94 -6.58 -44.80
C ARG A 779 18.84 -7.88 -45.60
N LEU A 780 17.80 -8.04 -46.42
CA LEU A 780 17.64 -9.20 -47.30
C LEU A 780 18.77 -9.26 -48.34
N ALA A 781 19.06 -8.13 -49.00
CA ALA A 781 20.16 -8.03 -49.97
C ALA A 781 21.53 -8.31 -49.32
N GLU A 782 21.79 -7.73 -48.15
CA GLU A 782 23.01 -8.01 -47.37
C GLU A 782 23.13 -9.48 -46.95
N SER A 783 22.01 -10.11 -46.57
CA SER A 783 22.00 -11.52 -46.15
C SER A 783 22.32 -12.44 -47.32
N HIS A 784 21.80 -12.13 -48.51
CA HIS A 784 22.14 -12.85 -49.74
C HIS A 784 23.62 -12.69 -50.13
N LEU A 785 24.15 -11.46 -50.07
CA LEU A 785 25.58 -11.22 -50.33
C LEU A 785 26.46 -11.99 -49.32
N ARG A 786 26.11 -11.92 -48.03
CA ARG A 786 26.85 -12.61 -46.96
C ARG A 786 26.79 -14.14 -47.14
N ALA A 787 25.65 -14.69 -47.54
CA ALA A 787 25.50 -16.11 -47.85
C ALA A 787 26.49 -16.53 -48.95
N GLY A 788 26.61 -15.73 -50.02
CA GLY A 788 27.54 -16.00 -51.12
C GLY A 788 29.01 -15.99 -50.69
N THR A 789 29.40 -15.06 -49.81
CA THR A 789 30.75 -15.03 -49.23
C THR A 789 31.00 -16.23 -48.31
N LEU A 790 30.03 -16.56 -47.46
CA LEU A 790 30.16 -17.63 -46.48
C LEU A 790 30.22 -19.00 -47.15
N LEU A 791 29.40 -19.26 -48.17
CA LEU A 791 29.45 -20.52 -48.94
C LEU A 791 30.81 -20.74 -49.59
N LYS A 792 31.39 -19.69 -50.20
CA LYS A 792 32.74 -19.78 -50.80
C LYS A 792 33.79 -20.14 -49.75
N SER A 793 33.78 -19.44 -48.61
CA SER A 793 34.73 -19.68 -47.52
C SER A 793 34.57 -21.08 -46.88
N MET A 794 33.33 -21.54 -46.69
CA MET A 794 33.06 -22.84 -46.06
C MET A 794 33.30 -24.02 -47.01
N ALA A 795 33.18 -23.80 -48.33
CA ALA A 795 33.57 -24.80 -49.33
C ALA A 795 35.09 -25.04 -49.33
N GLU A 796 35.90 -24.01 -49.10
CA GLU A 796 37.36 -24.13 -48.96
C GLU A 796 37.75 -24.93 -47.71
N THR A 797 37.06 -24.75 -46.60
CA THR A 797 37.30 -25.46 -45.34
C THR A 797 36.61 -26.82 -45.24
N LYS A 798 35.78 -27.18 -46.23
CA LYS A 798 34.95 -28.40 -46.27
C LYS A 798 34.09 -28.58 -45.01
N ASP A 799 33.54 -27.48 -44.50
CA ASP A 799 32.74 -27.53 -43.28
C ASP A 799 31.44 -28.35 -43.51
N PRO A 800 31.21 -29.44 -42.76
CA PRO A 800 30.07 -30.32 -42.99
C PRO A 800 28.73 -29.62 -42.72
N ARG A 801 28.71 -28.53 -41.95
CA ARG A 801 27.50 -27.74 -41.67
C ARG A 801 26.98 -27.02 -42.91
N PHE A 802 27.81 -26.78 -43.92
CA PHE A 802 27.47 -26.06 -45.14
C PHE A 802 27.45 -26.98 -46.38
N SER A 803 27.57 -28.29 -46.19
CA SER A 803 27.58 -29.23 -47.31
C SER A 803 26.18 -29.33 -47.93
N GLY A 804 26.07 -29.01 -49.23
CA GLY A 804 24.84 -29.18 -50.00
C GLY A 804 23.71 -28.18 -49.70
N ILE A 805 23.99 -27.07 -49.02
CA ILE A 805 23.03 -25.96 -48.87
C ILE A 805 23.14 -24.98 -50.04
N GLU A 806 21.98 -24.57 -50.57
CA GLU A 806 21.89 -23.59 -51.66
C GLU A 806 22.03 -22.14 -51.15
N LEU A 807 22.44 -21.24 -52.04
CA LEU A 807 22.67 -19.82 -51.72
C LEU A 807 21.47 -19.15 -51.06
N ASP A 808 20.29 -19.29 -51.67
CA ASP A 808 19.07 -18.65 -51.19
C ASP A 808 18.61 -19.21 -49.85
N GLU A 809 18.83 -20.51 -49.63
CA GLU A 809 18.49 -21.15 -48.37
C GLU A 809 19.36 -20.61 -47.22
N LEU A 810 20.66 -20.49 -47.45
CA LEU A 810 21.55 -19.88 -46.46
C LEU A 810 21.23 -18.40 -46.25
N ALA A 811 20.83 -17.68 -47.29
CA ALA A 811 20.43 -16.28 -47.18
C ALA A 811 19.19 -16.10 -46.30
N VAL A 812 18.20 -17.00 -46.39
CA VAL A 812 17.02 -17.02 -45.50
C VAL A 812 17.43 -17.28 -44.05
N GLU A 813 18.33 -18.23 -43.79
CA GLU A 813 18.84 -18.51 -42.44
C GLU A 813 19.55 -17.28 -41.85
N ILE A 814 20.44 -16.64 -42.62
CA ILE A 814 21.15 -15.43 -42.20
C ILE A 814 20.17 -14.29 -41.89
N ALA A 815 19.20 -14.06 -42.77
CA ALA A 815 18.22 -12.99 -42.59
C ALA A 815 17.38 -13.22 -41.31
N THR A 816 16.96 -14.46 -41.07
CA THR A 816 16.18 -14.85 -39.89
C THR A 816 16.99 -14.71 -38.60
N VAL A 817 18.25 -15.16 -38.60
CA VAL A 817 19.14 -14.99 -37.44
C VAL A 817 19.39 -13.51 -37.14
N LYS A 818 19.60 -12.67 -38.16
CA LYS A 818 19.80 -11.23 -37.98
C LYS A 818 18.60 -10.54 -37.31
N VAL A 819 17.36 -10.83 -37.72
CA VAL A 819 16.17 -10.26 -37.05
C VAL A 819 16.01 -10.83 -35.63
N ALA A 820 16.29 -12.11 -35.43
CA ALA A 820 16.20 -12.73 -34.10
C ALA A 820 17.18 -12.10 -33.10
N ILE A 821 18.41 -11.78 -33.53
CA ILE A 821 19.42 -11.09 -32.70
C ILE A 821 18.91 -9.73 -32.19
N GLN A 822 18.05 -9.04 -32.94
CA GLN A 822 17.51 -7.74 -32.51
C GLN A 822 16.57 -7.85 -31.31
N ILE A 823 16.02 -9.04 -31.05
CA ILE A 823 15.07 -9.28 -29.97
C ILE A 823 15.78 -9.72 -28.69
N THR A 824 16.95 -10.37 -28.81
CA THR A 824 17.65 -10.96 -27.67
C THR A 824 17.96 -10.00 -26.51
N PRO A 825 18.19 -8.68 -26.70
CA PRO A 825 18.34 -7.74 -25.59
C PRO A 825 17.09 -7.58 -24.71
N HIS A 826 15.92 -7.94 -25.23
CA HIS A 826 14.62 -7.76 -24.57
C HIS A 826 14.09 -9.04 -23.91
N LEU A 827 14.88 -10.12 -23.91
CA LEU A 827 14.50 -11.42 -23.34
C LEU A 827 15.30 -11.73 -22.08
N GLN A 828 14.69 -12.43 -21.14
CA GLN A 828 15.38 -12.96 -19.95
C GLN A 828 15.95 -14.37 -20.19
N GLY A 829 15.32 -15.15 -21.06
CA GLY A 829 15.59 -16.55 -21.36
C GLY A 829 16.06 -16.79 -22.78
N LYS A 830 15.44 -17.71 -23.52
CA LYS A 830 15.98 -18.27 -24.77
C LYS A 830 15.32 -17.70 -26.04
N MET A 831 16.09 -17.67 -27.12
CA MET A 831 15.60 -17.41 -28.47
C MET A 831 15.37 -18.73 -29.19
N HIS A 832 14.13 -19.03 -29.58
CA HIS A 832 13.75 -20.27 -30.24
C HIS A 832 13.70 -20.09 -31.75
N ILE A 833 14.53 -20.85 -32.48
CA ILE A 833 14.66 -20.75 -33.94
C ILE A 833 14.33 -22.08 -34.59
N GLN A 834 13.39 -22.06 -35.53
CA GLN A 834 12.93 -23.26 -36.22
C GLN A 834 13.92 -23.71 -37.31
N THR A 835 14.19 -25.01 -37.35
CA THR A 835 14.95 -25.61 -38.46
C THR A 835 14.16 -25.54 -39.77
N ASN A 836 14.85 -25.68 -40.90
CA ASN A 836 14.20 -25.74 -42.20
C ASN A 836 13.22 -26.95 -42.24
N PRO A 837 11.92 -26.73 -42.50
CA PRO A 837 10.89 -27.76 -42.40
C PRO A 837 11.07 -28.88 -43.43
N TYR A 838 11.77 -28.63 -44.55
CA TYR A 838 12.13 -29.68 -45.52
C TYR A 838 13.04 -30.76 -44.93
N TYR A 839 13.68 -30.50 -43.79
CA TYR A 839 14.53 -31.46 -43.10
C TYR A 839 13.80 -32.24 -42.01
N ALA A 840 12.50 -32.02 -41.80
CA ALA A 840 11.70 -32.66 -40.75
C ALA A 840 11.81 -34.20 -40.75
N TYR A 841 12.01 -34.84 -41.90
CA TYR A 841 12.18 -36.30 -42.02
C TYR A 841 13.63 -36.74 -42.27
N SER A 842 14.62 -35.92 -41.88
CA SER A 842 16.04 -36.24 -41.99
C SER A 842 16.80 -35.83 -40.73
N THR A 843 17.28 -36.82 -39.97
CA THR A 843 18.07 -36.61 -38.75
C THR A 843 19.34 -35.80 -39.06
N ASP A 844 20.11 -36.23 -40.06
CA ASP A 844 21.41 -35.62 -40.37
C ASP A 844 21.28 -34.18 -40.88
N LYS A 845 20.33 -33.92 -41.79
CA LYS A 845 20.10 -32.56 -42.31
C LYS A 845 19.58 -31.63 -41.22
N THR A 846 18.72 -32.11 -40.32
CA THR A 846 18.25 -31.34 -39.17
C THR A 846 19.40 -30.96 -38.23
N ILE A 847 20.29 -31.91 -37.91
CA ILE A 847 21.48 -31.66 -37.08
C ILE A 847 22.41 -30.64 -37.75
N ALA A 848 22.69 -30.80 -39.05
CA ALA A 848 23.54 -29.88 -39.79
C ALA A 848 22.96 -28.45 -39.81
N ASN A 849 21.66 -28.31 -40.04
CA ASN A 849 20.97 -27.01 -40.01
C ASN A 849 20.97 -26.39 -38.60
N ALA A 850 20.72 -27.16 -37.55
CA ALA A 850 20.76 -26.69 -36.17
C ALA A 850 22.14 -26.12 -35.79
N PHE A 851 23.22 -26.86 -36.08
CA PHE A 851 24.58 -26.37 -35.83
C PHE A 851 24.97 -25.17 -36.70
N ARG A 852 24.43 -25.07 -37.91
CA ARG A 852 24.60 -23.90 -38.78
C ARG A 852 23.91 -22.68 -38.19
N ILE A 853 22.67 -22.80 -37.70
CA ILE A 853 21.97 -21.70 -37.00
C ILE A 853 22.78 -21.24 -35.78
N VAL A 854 23.23 -22.16 -34.93
CA VAL A 854 24.07 -21.82 -33.76
C VAL A 854 25.36 -21.12 -34.18
N TYR A 855 25.99 -21.56 -35.28
CA TYR A 855 27.16 -20.89 -35.84
C TYR A 855 26.86 -19.47 -36.30
N LEU A 856 25.74 -19.24 -37.01
CA LEU A 856 25.35 -17.91 -37.48
C LEU A 856 25.09 -16.94 -36.31
N PHE A 857 24.49 -17.40 -35.21
CA PHE A 857 24.36 -16.58 -34.00
C PHE A 857 25.71 -16.18 -33.42
N LYS A 858 26.65 -17.13 -33.31
CA LYS A 858 28.01 -16.84 -32.82
C LYS A 858 28.77 -15.89 -33.73
N GLU A 859 28.56 -16.01 -35.04
CA GLU A 859 29.18 -15.14 -36.05
C GLU A 859 28.64 -13.71 -35.98
N PHE A 860 27.31 -13.53 -35.88
CA PHE A 860 26.68 -12.21 -35.96
C PHE A 860 26.45 -11.54 -34.60
N ALA A 861 26.50 -12.30 -33.50
CA ALA A 861 26.38 -11.82 -32.13
C ALA A 861 27.41 -12.50 -31.21
N PRO A 862 28.73 -12.30 -31.41
CA PRO A 862 29.79 -13.01 -30.69
C PRO A 862 29.79 -12.75 -29.17
N ASN A 863 29.20 -11.64 -28.74
CA ASN A 863 29.10 -11.27 -27.33
C ASN A 863 27.83 -11.78 -26.65
N TRP A 864 26.92 -12.43 -27.39
CA TRP A 864 25.69 -12.98 -26.84
C TRP A 864 25.88 -14.44 -26.43
N ASP A 865 25.34 -14.80 -25.27
CA ASP A 865 25.49 -16.14 -24.72
C ASP A 865 24.77 -17.17 -25.59
N SER A 866 25.56 -17.97 -26.32
CA SER A 866 25.04 -19.02 -27.19
C SER A 866 24.29 -20.14 -26.45
N SER A 867 24.40 -20.23 -25.11
CA SER A 867 23.58 -21.13 -24.30
C SER A 867 22.10 -20.73 -24.31
N ARG A 868 21.78 -19.50 -24.74
CA ARG A 868 20.40 -18.99 -24.82
C ARG A 868 19.72 -19.30 -26.15
N ILE A 869 20.33 -20.10 -27.01
CA ILE A 869 19.72 -20.54 -28.28
C ILE A 869 18.95 -21.83 -28.04
N CYS A 870 17.69 -21.88 -28.46
CA CYS A 870 16.89 -23.10 -28.51
C CYS A 870 16.51 -23.43 -29.96
N ILE A 871 16.82 -24.65 -30.40
CA ILE A 871 16.50 -25.08 -31.77
C ILE A 871 15.15 -25.79 -31.77
N LYS A 872 14.21 -25.22 -32.52
CA LYS A 872 12.83 -25.68 -32.64
C LYS A 872 12.71 -26.65 -33.81
N ILE A 873 12.35 -27.91 -33.53
CA ILE A 873 12.42 -29.04 -34.48
C ILE A 873 11.05 -29.73 -34.54
N PRO A 874 10.49 -29.99 -35.74
CA PRO A 874 9.25 -30.76 -35.89
C PRO A 874 9.31 -32.13 -35.20
N SER A 875 8.25 -32.49 -34.48
CA SER A 875 8.18 -33.72 -33.66
C SER A 875 7.92 -35.00 -34.46
N THR A 876 8.70 -35.22 -35.51
CA THR A 876 8.83 -36.50 -36.23
C THR A 876 9.78 -37.44 -35.48
N TRP A 877 9.84 -38.72 -35.86
CA TRP A 877 10.82 -39.65 -35.29
C TRP A 877 12.26 -39.15 -35.53
N GLU A 878 12.55 -38.76 -36.77
CA GLU A 878 13.84 -38.27 -37.21
C GLU A 878 14.22 -36.96 -36.49
N GLY A 879 13.24 -36.06 -36.31
CA GLY A 879 13.40 -34.83 -35.54
C GLY A 879 13.73 -35.09 -34.07
N MET A 880 13.09 -36.08 -33.43
CA MET A 880 13.40 -36.45 -32.05
C MET A 880 14.80 -37.07 -31.90
N LEU A 881 15.25 -37.87 -32.87
CA LEU A 881 16.64 -38.36 -32.89
C LEU A 881 17.65 -37.23 -33.09
N ALA A 882 17.32 -36.22 -33.89
CA ALA A 882 18.12 -35.01 -34.02
C ALA A 882 18.17 -34.23 -32.70
N CYS A 883 17.02 -34.04 -32.03
CA CYS A 883 16.94 -33.43 -30.70
C CYS A 883 17.86 -34.12 -29.70
N ARG A 884 17.86 -35.46 -29.67
CA ARG A 884 18.74 -36.23 -28.78
C ARG A 884 20.21 -35.89 -29.01
N THR A 885 20.64 -35.92 -30.26
CA THR A 885 22.04 -35.65 -30.64
C THR A 885 22.45 -34.23 -30.26
N LEU A 886 21.56 -33.26 -30.52
CA LEU A 886 21.79 -31.85 -30.20
C LEU A 886 21.87 -31.59 -28.70
N GLN A 887 20.97 -32.20 -27.91
CA GLN A 887 20.99 -32.09 -26.45
C GLN A 887 22.24 -32.71 -25.85
N LEU A 888 22.69 -33.86 -26.35
CA LEU A 888 23.97 -34.47 -25.97
C LEU A 888 25.18 -33.59 -26.34
N ALA A 889 25.04 -32.74 -27.36
CA ALA A 889 26.03 -31.75 -27.75
C ALA A 889 25.87 -30.39 -27.02
N GLY A 890 24.95 -30.29 -26.04
CA GLY A 890 24.72 -29.08 -25.25
C GLY A 890 23.89 -28.00 -25.96
N VAL A 891 23.19 -28.34 -27.03
CA VAL A 891 22.27 -27.42 -27.73
C VAL A 891 20.85 -27.67 -27.26
N HIS A 892 20.20 -26.65 -26.70
CA HIS A 892 18.81 -26.75 -26.27
C HIS A 892 17.87 -26.93 -27.46
N THR A 893 16.83 -27.74 -27.27
CA THR A 893 15.87 -28.07 -28.32
C THR A 893 14.43 -27.97 -27.82
N LEU A 894 13.56 -27.55 -28.74
CA LEU A 894 12.11 -27.55 -28.58
C LEU A 894 11.51 -28.51 -29.61
N ALA A 895 10.70 -29.47 -29.16
CA ALA A 895 9.91 -30.32 -30.03
C ALA A 895 8.59 -29.61 -30.41
N THR A 896 8.50 -29.08 -31.63
CA THR A 896 7.32 -28.34 -32.16
C THR A 896 6.42 -29.24 -32.99
N THR A 897 5.28 -28.72 -33.47
CA THR A 897 4.26 -29.50 -34.21
C THR A 897 3.87 -30.78 -33.46
N LEU A 898 3.60 -30.63 -32.16
CA LEU A 898 3.28 -31.72 -31.25
C LEU A 898 1.78 -31.73 -30.96
N PHE A 899 1.16 -32.89 -31.16
CA PHE A 899 -0.30 -33.06 -31.10
C PHE A 899 -0.74 -34.25 -30.24
N SER A 900 0.19 -35.00 -29.66
CA SER A 900 -0.12 -36.27 -28.98
C SER A 900 0.80 -36.57 -27.79
N MET A 901 0.33 -37.41 -26.87
CA MET A 901 1.14 -37.90 -25.74
C MET A 901 2.36 -38.73 -26.18
N PRO A 902 2.30 -39.65 -27.18
CA PRO A 902 3.48 -40.37 -27.66
C PRO A 902 4.63 -39.45 -28.08
N GLN A 903 4.33 -38.36 -28.80
CA GLN A 903 5.34 -37.35 -29.16
C GLN A 903 5.96 -36.70 -27.92
N ALA A 904 5.14 -36.32 -26.93
CA ALA A 904 5.62 -35.71 -25.70
C ALA A 904 6.46 -36.67 -24.84
N ILE A 905 6.08 -37.94 -24.77
CA ILE A 905 6.87 -38.97 -24.07
C ILE A 905 8.23 -39.12 -24.73
N LEU A 906 8.27 -39.28 -26.05
CA LEU A 906 9.53 -39.40 -26.79
C LEU A 906 10.41 -38.14 -26.64
N ALA A 907 9.82 -36.93 -26.68
CA ALA A 907 10.52 -35.68 -26.47
C ALA A 907 11.23 -35.61 -25.11
N ALA A 908 10.58 -36.13 -24.05
CA ALA A 908 11.18 -36.21 -22.72
C ALA A 908 12.34 -37.21 -22.68
N GLU A 909 12.19 -38.37 -23.33
CA GLU A 909 13.22 -39.41 -23.38
C GLU A 909 14.48 -39.00 -24.14
N VAL A 910 14.33 -38.16 -25.17
CA VAL A 910 15.47 -37.59 -25.91
C VAL A 910 16.05 -36.35 -25.24
N GLY A 911 15.43 -35.88 -24.14
CA GLY A 911 15.93 -34.78 -23.32
C GLY A 911 15.67 -33.40 -23.91
N CYS A 912 14.59 -33.20 -24.67
CA CYS A 912 14.20 -31.86 -25.13
C CYS A 912 14.09 -30.89 -23.95
N THR A 913 14.46 -29.63 -24.17
CA THR A 913 14.29 -28.58 -23.16
C THR A 913 12.83 -28.18 -23.08
N TYR A 914 12.15 -28.11 -24.23
CA TYR A 914 10.74 -27.76 -24.30
C TYR A 914 9.96 -28.69 -25.25
N VAL A 915 8.66 -28.75 -25.03
CA VAL A 915 7.68 -29.21 -26.02
C VAL A 915 6.69 -28.11 -26.32
N ALA A 916 6.30 -27.96 -27.58
CA ALA A 916 5.22 -27.06 -27.98
C ALA A 916 3.99 -27.84 -28.46
N PRO A 917 3.07 -28.22 -27.55
CA PRO A 917 1.78 -28.75 -27.93
C PRO A 917 0.94 -27.66 -28.60
N TYR A 918 0.41 -27.95 -29.80
CA TYR A 918 -0.40 -27.00 -30.55
C TYR A 918 -1.86 -27.17 -30.14
N VAL A 919 -2.43 -26.15 -29.50
CA VAL A 919 -3.83 -26.19 -29.05
C VAL A 919 -4.77 -26.29 -30.24
N ASN A 920 -4.53 -25.48 -31.26
CA ASN A 920 -5.24 -25.53 -32.54
C ASN A 920 -4.34 -26.08 -33.65
N GLN A 921 -4.96 -26.72 -34.64
CA GLN A 921 -4.35 -26.95 -35.95
C GLN A 921 -3.75 -25.67 -36.51
N LEU A 922 -2.55 -25.75 -37.08
CA LEU A 922 -1.84 -24.58 -37.60
C LEU A 922 -2.64 -23.85 -38.69
N LYS A 923 -3.48 -24.59 -39.42
CA LYS A 923 -4.42 -24.11 -40.42
C LYS A 923 -5.28 -22.91 -39.98
N VAL A 924 -5.62 -22.79 -38.70
CA VAL A 924 -6.43 -21.67 -38.17
C VAL A 924 -5.82 -20.29 -38.44
N HIS A 925 -4.50 -20.21 -38.60
CA HIS A 925 -3.79 -18.95 -38.85
C HIS A 925 -3.72 -18.56 -40.33
N PHE A 926 -4.07 -19.47 -41.24
CA PHE A 926 -3.84 -19.29 -42.68
C PHE A 926 -5.11 -19.45 -43.54
N GLU A 927 -6.13 -20.15 -43.06
CA GLU A 927 -7.42 -20.28 -43.76
C GLU A 927 -8.51 -19.45 -43.10
N PRO A 928 -8.94 -18.33 -43.73
CA PRO A 928 -10.01 -17.49 -43.20
C PRO A 928 -11.29 -18.30 -42.92
N GLY A 929 -11.83 -18.18 -41.70
CA GLY A 929 -13.07 -18.84 -41.29
C GLY A 929 -12.91 -20.30 -40.83
N PHE A 930 -11.71 -20.88 -40.88
CA PHE A 930 -11.46 -22.21 -40.33
C PHE A 930 -11.39 -22.18 -38.79
N VAL A 931 -12.09 -23.11 -38.13
CA VAL A 931 -12.09 -23.26 -36.66
C VAL A 931 -11.78 -24.71 -36.32
N ASP A 932 -10.73 -24.94 -35.53
CA ASP A 932 -10.42 -26.29 -35.02
C ASP A 932 -11.45 -26.68 -33.96
N GLN A 933 -12.19 -27.76 -34.23
CA GLN A 933 -13.21 -28.30 -33.33
C GLN A 933 -12.59 -29.16 -32.21
N ASN A 934 -11.34 -29.60 -32.38
CA ASN A 934 -10.67 -30.53 -31.47
C ASN A 934 -9.45 -29.86 -30.84
N LYS A 935 -9.72 -28.86 -30.00
CA LYS A 935 -8.69 -28.09 -29.30
C LYS A 935 -8.03 -28.91 -28.19
N LEU A 936 -6.71 -28.87 -28.13
CA LEU A 936 -5.91 -29.79 -27.29
C LEU A 936 -5.54 -29.20 -25.91
N PHE A 937 -6.44 -28.47 -25.24
CA PHE A 937 -6.18 -27.89 -23.91
C PHE A 937 -5.80 -28.95 -22.86
N SER A 938 -6.56 -30.05 -22.82
CA SER A 938 -6.33 -31.15 -21.87
C SER A 938 -5.00 -31.86 -22.11
N LEU A 939 -4.48 -31.84 -23.34
CA LEU A 939 -3.18 -32.42 -23.66
C LEU A 939 -2.06 -31.64 -22.98
N CYS A 940 -2.11 -30.29 -22.97
CA CYS A 940 -1.11 -29.46 -22.29
C CYS A 940 -1.02 -29.80 -20.80
N VAL A 941 -2.17 -29.93 -20.13
CA VAL A 941 -2.25 -30.33 -18.71
C VAL A 941 -1.71 -31.75 -18.51
N ALA A 942 -2.09 -32.69 -19.38
CA ALA A 942 -1.66 -34.08 -19.31
C ALA A 942 -0.14 -34.25 -19.47
N ILE A 943 0.47 -33.53 -20.43
CA ILE A 943 1.91 -33.55 -20.65
C ILE A 943 2.64 -33.02 -19.42
N GLN A 944 2.24 -31.86 -18.90
CA GLN A 944 2.93 -31.26 -17.74
C GLN A 944 2.80 -32.15 -16.48
N LYS A 945 1.63 -32.75 -16.25
CA LYS A 945 1.44 -33.73 -15.18
C LYS A 945 2.31 -34.97 -15.38
N TYR A 946 2.37 -35.49 -16.61
CA TYR A 946 3.22 -36.64 -16.94
C TYR A 946 4.70 -36.32 -16.67
N TYR A 947 5.22 -35.18 -17.16
CA TYR A 947 6.60 -34.75 -16.93
C TYR A 947 6.93 -34.61 -15.46
N LYS A 948 6.04 -34.00 -14.66
CA LYS A 948 6.19 -33.97 -13.20
C LYS A 948 6.23 -35.37 -12.59
N SER A 949 5.39 -36.30 -13.07
CA SER A 949 5.32 -37.67 -12.54
C SER A 949 6.57 -38.51 -12.82
N VAL A 950 7.29 -38.24 -13.91
CA VAL A 950 8.52 -38.95 -14.29
C VAL A 950 9.79 -38.17 -13.97
N GLY A 951 9.67 -36.97 -13.37
CA GLY A 951 10.81 -36.11 -13.06
C GLY A 951 11.55 -35.58 -14.30
N ALA A 952 10.85 -35.41 -15.42
CA ALA A 952 11.44 -34.84 -16.63
C ALA A 952 11.77 -33.35 -16.43
N VAL A 953 12.91 -32.92 -16.99
CA VAL A 953 13.32 -31.50 -17.01
C VAL A 953 12.67 -30.72 -18.15
N THR A 954 12.04 -31.41 -19.10
CA THR A 954 11.36 -30.82 -20.24
C THR A 954 10.17 -29.98 -19.78
N GLN A 955 10.06 -28.76 -20.28
CA GLN A 955 9.00 -27.81 -19.94
C GLN A 955 7.92 -27.76 -21.03
N VAL A 956 6.67 -27.50 -20.65
CA VAL A 956 5.55 -27.39 -21.59
C VAL A 956 5.33 -25.93 -22.00
N LEU A 957 5.26 -25.69 -23.31
CA LEU A 957 5.08 -24.36 -23.91
C LEU A 957 3.96 -24.42 -24.98
N PRO A 958 2.67 -24.29 -24.62
CA PRO A 958 1.58 -24.37 -25.59
C PRO A 958 1.69 -23.29 -26.67
N ALA A 959 1.32 -23.66 -27.89
CA ALA A 959 1.38 -22.79 -29.06
C ALA A 959 0.08 -22.87 -29.89
N SER A 960 0.01 -22.07 -30.96
CA SER A 960 -1.16 -21.99 -31.85
C SER A 960 -2.43 -21.57 -31.11
N LEU A 961 -2.33 -20.49 -30.34
CA LEU A 961 -3.43 -19.86 -29.61
C LEU A 961 -4.05 -18.76 -30.47
N THR A 962 -5.38 -18.67 -30.49
CA THR A 962 -6.12 -17.78 -31.40
C THR A 962 -6.98 -16.74 -30.69
N SER A 963 -7.17 -16.85 -29.38
CA SER A 963 -7.87 -15.84 -28.58
C SER A 963 -7.31 -15.74 -27.16
N THR A 964 -7.61 -14.63 -26.48
CA THR A 964 -7.20 -14.39 -25.10
C THR A 964 -7.77 -15.42 -24.13
N ASP A 965 -8.98 -15.92 -24.39
CA ASP A 965 -9.60 -16.99 -23.59
C ASP A 965 -8.79 -18.29 -23.65
N GLU A 966 -8.25 -18.64 -24.81
CA GLU A 966 -7.42 -19.85 -24.94
C GLU A 966 -6.09 -19.70 -24.19
N VAL A 967 -5.51 -18.50 -24.21
CA VAL A 967 -4.28 -18.18 -23.47
C VAL A 967 -4.54 -18.32 -21.97
N LEU A 968 -5.61 -17.68 -21.47
CA LEU A 968 -5.94 -17.65 -20.05
C LEU A 968 -6.43 -18.99 -19.52
N ALA A 969 -7.12 -19.78 -20.36
CA ALA A 969 -7.52 -21.15 -20.03
C ALA A 969 -6.32 -22.08 -19.75
N LEU A 970 -5.11 -21.71 -20.19
CA LEU A 970 -3.87 -22.45 -19.93
C LEU A 970 -2.96 -21.80 -18.89
N ALA A 971 -3.40 -20.73 -18.22
CA ALA A 971 -2.63 -20.09 -17.14
C ALA A 971 -2.29 -21.12 -16.04
N GLY A 972 -1.01 -21.32 -15.74
CA GLY A 972 -0.50 -22.39 -14.87
C GLY A 972 0.37 -23.43 -15.60
N VAL A 973 0.47 -23.34 -16.93
CA VAL A 973 1.48 -24.07 -17.71
C VAL A 973 2.89 -23.50 -17.48
N ASP A 974 3.95 -24.28 -17.65
CA ASP A 974 5.33 -23.87 -17.37
C ASP A 974 5.72 -22.59 -18.15
N HIS A 975 5.48 -22.61 -19.46
CA HIS A 975 5.67 -21.49 -20.39
C HIS A 975 4.44 -21.32 -21.27
N ILE A 976 4.17 -20.10 -21.76
CA ILE A 976 3.12 -19.86 -22.73
C ILE A 976 3.56 -18.85 -23.78
N THR A 977 3.56 -19.24 -25.06
CA THR A 977 3.93 -18.33 -26.15
C THR A 977 2.71 -17.68 -26.76
N VAL A 978 2.73 -16.35 -26.84
CA VAL A 978 1.57 -15.55 -27.21
C VAL A 978 1.93 -14.62 -28.36
N ALA A 979 1.07 -14.61 -29.39
CA ALA A 979 1.24 -13.74 -30.56
C ALA A 979 0.97 -12.27 -30.20
N PRO A 980 1.61 -11.30 -30.90
CA PRO A 980 1.49 -9.87 -30.59
C PRO A 980 0.06 -9.34 -30.44
N PRO A 981 -0.90 -9.64 -31.34
CA PRO A 981 -2.27 -9.13 -31.20
C PRO A 981 -2.96 -9.61 -29.92
N LEU A 982 -2.66 -10.84 -29.46
CA LEU A 982 -3.21 -11.37 -28.22
C LEU A 982 -2.52 -10.75 -26.99
N LEU A 983 -1.20 -10.48 -27.07
CA LEU A 983 -0.47 -9.77 -26.00
C LEU A 983 -1.04 -8.36 -25.78
N GLU A 984 -1.32 -7.63 -26.87
CA GLU A 984 -1.97 -6.32 -26.82
C GLU A 984 -3.35 -6.42 -26.16
N LEU A 985 -4.20 -7.36 -26.59
CA LEU A 985 -5.51 -7.57 -25.98
C LEU A 985 -5.42 -7.96 -24.50
N LEU A 986 -4.49 -8.83 -24.10
CA LEU A 986 -4.28 -9.25 -22.71
C LEU A 986 -3.77 -8.10 -21.82
N SER A 987 -3.04 -7.14 -22.41
CA SER A 987 -2.59 -5.93 -21.72
C SER A 987 -3.69 -4.92 -21.48
N LEU A 988 -4.83 -5.05 -22.17
CA LEU A 988 -5.97 -4.14 -21.98
C LEU A 988 -6.58 -4.37 -20.59
N PRO A 989 -7.06 -3.30 -19.91
CA PRO A 989 -7.67 -3.40 -18.58
C PRO A 989 -8.91 -4.29 -18.52
N ASP A 990 -9.57 -4.50 -19.66
CA ASP A 990 -10.91 -5.08 -19.76
C ASP A 990 -10.92 -6.51 -20.31
N CYS A 991 -9.74 -7.12 -20.46
CA CYS A 991 -9.63 -8.49 -20.96
C CYS A 991 -10.17 -9.47 -19.89
N PRO A 992 -11.25 -10.22 -20.15
CA PRO A 992 -11.85 -11.11 -19.16
C PRO A 992 -10.90 -12.23 -18.76
N ILE A 993 -10.84 -12.55 -17.47
CA ILE A 993 -10.08 -13.71 -16.98
C ILE A 993 -10.90 -14.98 -17.18
N THR A 994 -10.40 -15.87 -18.03
CA THR A 994 -10.97 -17.20 -18.24
C THR A 994 -10.41 -18.21 -17.23
N PRO A 995 -11.24 -19.05 -16.58
CA PRO A 995 -10.78 -20.09 -15.67
C PRO A 995 -9.78 -21.06 -16.33
N SER A 996 -8.71 -21.42 -15.61
CA SER A 996 -7.71 -22.32 -16.17
C SER A 996 -8.05 -23.79 -15.99
N PHE A 997 -7.71 -24.59 -17.00
CA PHE A 997 -7.74 -26.04 -16.94
C PHE A 997 -6.78 -26.60 -15.87
N PHE A 998 -5.75 -25.86 -15.47
CA PHE A 998 -4.82 -26.25 -14.40
C PHE A 998 -5.42 -26.14 -12.99
N ASP A 999 -6.53 -25.41 -12.82
CA ASP A 999 -7.21 -25.23 -11.52
C ASP A 999 -8.26 -26.31 -11.25
N SER A 1000 -8.65 -27.05 -12.29
CA SER A 1000 -9.63 -28.13 -12.19
C SER A 1000 -9.00 -29.44 -11.73
N ASP A 1001 -9.67 -30.15 -10.82
CA ASP A 1001 -9.26 -31.49 -10.36
C ASP A 1001 -9.49 -32.52 -11.47
N THR A 1002 -8.60 -32.52 -12.45
CA THR A 1002 -8.56 -33.50 -13.54
C THR A 1002 -7.79 -34.75 -13.12
N SER A 1003 -7.96 -35.20 -11.87
CA SER A 1003 -7.36 -36.42 -11.31
C SER A 1003 -7.82 -37.72 -12.01
N GLY A 1004 -8.79 -37.64 -12.93
CA GLY A 1004 -9.32 -38.78 -13.69
C GLY A 1004 -8.76 -38.98 -15.11
N VAL A 1005 -7.86 -38.14 -15.62
CA VAL A 1005 -7.49 -38.18 -17.05
C VAL A 1005 -6.05 -38.69 -17.25
N LEU A 1006 -5.99 -39.96 -17.69
CA LEU A 1006 -4.90 -40.70 -18.36
C LEU A 1006 -4.06 -41.65 -17.48
N ALA A 1007 -4.33 -42.95 -17.67
CA ALA A 1007 -3.32 -43.98 -17.51
C ALA A 1007 -2.28 -43.81 -18.62
N PHE A 1008 -1.08 -43.34 -18.27
CA PHE A 1008 0.00 -43.17 -19.25
C PHE A 1008 0.67 -44.52 -19.56
N PRO A 1009 1.04 -44.80 -20.82
CA PRO A 1009 1.88 -45.95 -21.14
C PRO A 1009 3.19 -45.85 -20.37
N LYS A 1010 3.51 -46.88 -19.56
CA LYS A 1010 4.79 -46.97 -18.82
C LYS A 1010 5.98 -47.37 -19.71
N THR A 1011 5.73 -47.65 -20.99
CA THR A 1011 6.73 -48.23 -21.89
C THR A 1011 7.47 -47.14 -22.65
N PRO A 1012 8.81 -47.10 -22.58
CA PRO A 1012 9.59 -46.10 -23.28
C PRO A 1012 9.64 -46.34 -24.80
N TYR A 1013 9.63 -45.26 -25.59
CA TYR A 1013 9.59 -45.31 -27.06
C TYR A 1013 10.97 -45.23 -27.73
N LEU A 1014 11.96 -44.63 -27.08
CA LEU A 1014 13.28 -44.33 -27.63
C LEU A 1014 14.04 -45.55 -28.19
N LYS A 1015 13.75 -46.74 -27.67
CA LYS A 1015 14.40 -47.99 -28.10
C LYS A 1015 13.58 -48.81 -29.10
N ASP A 1016 12.39 -48.36 -29.46
CA ASP A 1016 11.46 -49.09 -30.32
C ASP A 1016 10.70 -48.14 -31.26
N GLU A 1017 11.32 -47.88 -32.42
CA GLU A 1017 10.75 -47.04 -33.48
C GLU A 1017 9.38 -47.55 -33.95
N ALA A 1018 9.23 -48.88 -34.08
CA ALA A 1018 8.00 -49.48 -34.57
C ALA A 1018 6.86 -49.24 -33.57
N ALA A 1019 7.11 -49.43 -32.27
CA ALA A 1019 6.14 -49.15 -31.23
C ALA A 1019 5.74 -47.66 -31.19
N TYR A 1020 6.71 -46.74 -31.31
CA TYR A 1020 6.42 -45.31 -31.39
C TYR A 1020 5.55 -44.97 -32.59
N ARG A 1021 5.93 -45.42 -33.79
CA ARG A 1021 5.20 -45.13 -35.02
C ARG A 1021 3.78 -45.67 -34.94
N ILE A 1022 3.59 -46.90 -34.46
CA ILE A 1022 2.25 -47.46 -34.29
C ILE A 1022 1.43 -46.68 -33.24
N ALA A 1023 2.03 -46.25 -32.12
CA ALA A 1023 1.34 -45.46 -31.11
C ALA A 1023 0.93 -44.08 -31.63
N PHE A 1024 1.81 -43.40 -32.37
CA PHE A 1024 1.58 -42.06 -32.92
C PHE A 1024 0.57 -42.07 -34.08
N THR A 1025 0.76 -42.95 -35.08
CA THR A 1025 -0.11 -43.03 -36.28
C THR A 1025 -1.54 -43.48 -35.94
N ARG A 1026 -1.76 -44.14 -34.80
CA ARG A 1026 -3.09 -44.55 -34.32
C ARG A 1026 -3.72 -43.55 -33.35
N ASP A 1027 -2.98 -42.56 -32.87
CA ASP A 1027 -3.47 -41.56 -31.93
C ASP A 1027 -4.63 -40.77 -32.55
N LEU A 1028 -5.72 -40.64 -31.80
CA LEU A 1028 -6.96 -40.03 -32.27
C LEU A 1028 -7.44 -40.58 -33.64
N ALA A 1029 -7.28 -41.88 -33.86
CA ALA A 1029 -7.61 -42.55 -35.13
C ALA A 1029 -6.89 -41.97 -36.37
N GLY A 1030 -5.66 -41.47 -36.18
CA GLY A 1030 -4.80 -40.91 -37.23
C GLY A 1030 -4.80 -39.39 -37.33
N ALA A 1031 -5.67 -38.69 -36.59
CA ALA A 1031 -5.79 -37.24 -36.67
C ALA A 1031 -4.50 -36.52 -36.25
N SER A 1032 -3.76 -37.04 -35.27
CA SER A 1032 -2.51 -36.42 -34.79
C SER A 1032 -1.40 -36.44 -35.85
N GLU A 1033 -1.34 -37.50 -36.67
CA GLU A 1033 -0.42 -37.57 -37.81
C GLU A 1033 -0.83 -36.60 -38.92
N GLU A 1034 -2.13 -36.51 -39.23
CA GLU A 1034 -2.66 -35.53 -40.18
C GLU A 1034 -2.30 -34.09 -39.78
N LYS A 1035 -2.48 -33.73 -38.51
CA LYS A 1035 -2.11 -32.40 -37.97
C LYS A 1035 -0.61 -32.12 -38.10
N LEU A 1036 0.25 -33.12 -37.83
CA LEU A 1036 1.70 -33.01 -38.00
C LEU A 1036 2.07 -32.74 -39.46
N THR A 1037 1.59 -33.57 -40.38
CA THR A 1037 1.88 -33.44 -41.81
C THR A 1037 1.37 -32.12 -42.36
N GLN A 1038 0.15 -31.70 -41.96
CA GLN A 1038 -0.41 -30.39 -42.31
C GLN A 1038 0.52 -29.26 -41.87
N ALA A 1039 0.95 -29.25 -40.61
CA ALA A 1039 1.78 -28.18 -40.08
C ALA A 1039 3.14 -28.08 -40.77
N ILE A 1040 3.78 -29.23 -41.05
CA ILE A 1040 5.06 -29.27 -41.79
C ILE A 1040 4.88 -28.69 -43.20
N ASN A 1041 3.83 -29.09 -43.93
CA ASN A 1041 3.58 -28.59 -45.29
C ASN A 1041 3.34 -27.07 -45.30
N ILE A 1042 2.56 -26.54 -44.36
CA ILE A 1042 2.36 -25.09 -44.24
C ILE A 1042 3.69 -24.38 -44.00
N PHE A 1043 4.56 -24.90 -43.13
CA PHE A 1043 5.88 -24.30 -42.92
C PHE A 1043 6.78 -24.40 -44.16
N CYS A 1044 6.72 -25.49 -44.94
CA CYS A 1044 7.40 -25.61 -46.23
C CYS A 1044 6.91 -24.54 -47.22
N ASP A 1045 5.59 -24.31 -47.32
CA ASP A 1045 5.04 -23.27 -48.18
C ASP A 1045 5.54 -21.86 -47.78
N MET A 1046 5.69 -21.60 -46.48
CA MET A 1046 6.27 -20.34 -46.00
C MET A 1046 7.78 -20.25 -46.28
N GLN A 1047 8.50 -21.36 -46.21
CA GLN A 1047 9.91 -21.43 -46.61
C GLN A 1047 10.08 -21.11 -48.10
N ASP A 1048 9.22 -21.64 -48.97
CA ASP A 1048 9.27 -21.34 -50.41
C ASP A 1048 9.04 -19.86 -50.68
N LYS A 1049 8.10 -19.24 -49.96
CA LYS A 1049 7.86 -17.79 -50.03
C LYS A 1049 9.05 -16.98 -49.52
N LEU A 1050 9.74 -17.41 -48.46
CA LEU A 1050 10.97 -16.77 -47.98
C LEU A 1050 12.08 -16.82 -49.03
N ILE A 1051 12.26 -17.96 -49.70
CA ILE A 1051 13.22 -18.11 -50.80
C ILE A 1051 12.85 -17.16 -51.96
N ALA A 1052 11.58 -17.12 -52.35
CA ALA A 1052 11.12 -16.20 -53.40
C ALA A 1052 11.33 -14.73 -53.01
N LEU A 1053 11.10 -14.38 -51.73
CA LEU A 1053 11.32 -13.04 -51.21
C LEU A 1053 12.79 -12.64 -51.31
N ILE A 1054 13.72 -13.51 -50.89
CA ILE A 1054 15.17 -13.26 -51.03
C ILE A 1054 15.56 -13.05 -52.50
N LYS A 1055 15.12 -13.94 -53.40
CA LYS A 1055 15.40 -13.84 -54.84
C LYS A 1055 14.93 -12.52 -55.44
N SER A 1056 13.74 -12.06 -55.06
CA SER A 1056 13.17 -10.80 -55.56
C SER A 1056 13.93 -9.54 -55.11
N LYS A 1057 14.84 -9.64 -54.15
CA LYS A 1057 15.62 -8.52 -53.59
C LYS A 1057 17.11 -8.62 -53.89
N SER A 1058 17.57 -9.75 -54.45
CA SER A 1058 18.93 -9.97 -54.94
C SER A 1058 19.13 -9.57 -56.40
N GLU A 1059 18.04 -9.46 -57.17
CA GLU A 1059 17.97 -8.78 -58.48
C GLU A 1059 17.85 -7.27 -58.30
#